data_AF-A0AAE8M2J2-F1
#
_entry.id   AF-A0AAE8M2J2-F1
#
_cell.length_a   1.000
_cell.length_b   1.000
_cell.length_c   1.000
_cell.angle_alpha   90.00
_cell.angle_beta   90.00
_cell.angle_gamma   90.00
#
_symmetry.space_group_name_H-M   'P 1'
#
loop_
_entity.id
_entity.type
_entity.pdbx_description
1 polymer ?
#
loop_
_entity_poly.entity_id
_entity_poly.type
_entity_poly.pdbx_seq_one_letter_code
_entity_poly.pdbx_strand_id
1 'polypeptide(L)'
;MEFSAKRKGPSLRQGLDRDVYQVLKKLEDANDGKPFKTTSAVYEAIKRSNSSLSRQKKRPLEDAIGRVLQFRKHELGESSDSEAELEEPPAKHDDGRFLLNKQMTMNWHKTPISTPNSQDTVPQPTSDGLRTTKKRRVEDSGEDRAKNGAVTPKGALTDQDAAPTEKQEKTVTKKASKPRGHFVMRPADSIHIAGVKDIYTKLWKQARRVLITPEYLADYRKVPGILLSGPTGIGKKTLIKYLASKLDVPIVALTGCFEDPERMEKSLNDAIEDAMNIAPCIMLIENLDWYMPKAGGTGHTEGQRRSLNQFTRHMERIGMEQDKNRRILAMATTTRLTDVDPLALNLGMFERTIQMRLPDHEDRLDILKLLTQNIPLTDTVELSELARHMHGFVAADIVNLLTLALDAAAERKENEDESRSHCELPTDQLPEPMELADEPSAPSFEPSGFAVSSDDFKFALKEYVPSLRKEGFTVVPNVSWDQVGGLEAARDQLNMSIIGPIKDPELYRQAGLSRPAGCLLWGPPGCGKTLVAQAVANEAQASFILINGPELLNKYVGESERAVRELFNRARSSTPCILFFDEMDSLVPKRDNASTEAGTRVVNALLTELDGVQDRTGVYVIGTTNRPDMIDPAMLRPGRLNVRLFIDLPTADERVDILRAIYRTNHPTIQSPAELESIEHVARDPRCNDFSGADLGGLHVNAAQSALRRFLKKEKSRSEIDEVDWERALATTKRSVPNPETYRKLEQKMGKS
;
A
#
# COMPACT_ATOMS: atom_id res chain seq x y z
N MET A 1 30.14 -31.80 17.00
CA MET A 1 29.67 -31.03 18.18
C MET A 1 28.65 -30.02 17.68
N GLU A 2 27.37 -30.31 17.82
CA GLU A 2 26.30 -29.42 17.36
C GLU A 2 25.87 -28.46 18.47
N PHE A 3 25.71 -27.18 18.14
CA PHE A 3 25.26 -26.17 19.10
C PHE A 3 23.74 -26.21 19.23
N SER A 4 23.25 -27.03 20.17
CA SER A 4 21.83 -27.09 20.51
C SER A 4 21.29 -25.72 20.94
N ALA A 5 20.40 -25.15 20.11
CA ALA A 5 19.79 -23.85 20.36
C ALA A 5 18.77 -23.95 21.50
N LYS A 6 19.17 -23.56 22.72
CA LYS A 6 18.28 -23.47 23.88
C LYS A 6 17.10 -22.53 23.61
N ARG A 7 15.96 -23.11 23.21
CA ARG A 7 14.66 -22.43 23.15
C ARG A 7 14.38 -21.79 24.52
N LYS A 8 14.08 -20.49 24.54
CA LYS A 8 13.71 -19.79 25.79
C LYS A 8 12.37 -20.35 26.27
N GLY A 9 12.37 -21.01 27.42
CA GLY A 9 11.15 -21.56 28.02
C GLY A 9 10.08 -20.48 28.31
N PRO A 10 8.80 -20.89 28.47
CA PRO A 10 7.73 -19.95 28.81
C PRO A 10 8.06 -19.18 30.09
N SER A 11 7.71 -17.89 30.14
CA SER A 11 7.99 -17.01 31.28
C SER A 11 6.70 -16.33 31.76
N LEU A 12 6.43 -16.43 33.08
CA LEU A 12 5.26 -15.84 33.73
C LEU A 12 5.43 -14.31 33.83
N ARG A 13 5.05 -13.61 32.76
CA ARG A 13 5.30 -12.17 32.57
C ARG A 13 4.20 -11.26 33.11
N GLN A 14 2.96 -11.72 33.24
CA GLN A 14 1.86 -10.89 33.73
C GLN A 14 1.60 -11.16 35.23
N GLY A 15 1.15 -10.14 35.98
CA GLY A 15 0.81 -10.30 37.39
C GLY A 15 -0.23 -11.41 37.64
N LEU A 16 -1.27 -11.44 36.79
CA LEU A 16 -2.31 -12.46 36.82
C LEU A 16 -1.76 -13.89 36.66
N ASP A 17 -0.71 -14.10 35.86
CA ASP A 17 -0.08 -15.42 35.71
C ASP A 17 0.56 -15.89 37.02
N ARG A 18 1.15 -14.97 37.80
CA ARG A 18 1.77 -15.25 39.09
C ARG A 18 0.72 -15.52 40.17
N ASP A 19 -0.36 -14.75 40.18
CA ASP A 19 -1.48 -14.95 41.10
C ASP A 19 -2.16 -16.31 40.83
N VAL A 20 -2.39 -16.66 39.57
CA VAL A 20 -2.93 -17.96 39.15
C VAL A 20 -1.97 -19.10 39.52
N TYR A 21 -0.65 -18.94 39.32
CA TYR A 21 0.34 -19.96 39.74
C TYR A 21 0.34 -20.19 41.26
N GLN A 22 0.27 -19.12 42.07
CA GLN A 22 0.21 -19.24 43.54
C GLN A 22 -1.09 -19.88 44.04
N VAL A 23 -2.24 -19.53 43.42
CA VAL A 23 -3.53 -20.13 43.79
C VAL A 23 -3.62 -21.58 43.31
N LEU A 24 -3.14 -21.89 42.11
CA LEU A 24 -3.07 -23.26 41.59
C LEU A 24 -2.24 -24.14 42.54
N LYS A 25 -1.04 -23.70 42.95
CA LYS A 25 -0.21 -24.47 43.88
C LYS A 25 -0.95 -24.78 45.18
N LYS A 26 -1.61 -23.79 45.79
CA LYS A 26 -2.42 -24.00 47.01
C LYS A 26 -3.63 -24.92 46.82
N LEU A 27 -4.18 -25.00 45.61
CA LEU A 27 -5.27 -25.93 45.26
C LEU A 27 -4.76 -27.36 45.02
N GLU A 28 -3.53 -27.51 44.51
CA GLU A 28 -2.85 -28.81 44.39
C GLU A 28 -2.41 -29.33 45.77
N ASP A 29 -1.79 -28.47 46.60
CA ASP A 29 -1.40 -28.77 47.98
C ASP A 29 -2.62 -29.23 48.83
N ALA A 30 -3.82 -28.70 48.53
CA ALA A 30 -5.09 -29.08 49.17
C ALA A 30 -5.81 -30.29 48.53
N ASN A 31 -5.23 -30.90 47.50
CA ASN A 31 -5.81 -31.99 46.70
C ASN A 31 -4.79 -33.13 46.52
N ASP A 32 -4.22 -33.58 47.64
CA ASP A 32 -3.15 -34.60 47.74
C ASP A 32 -1.89 -34.33 46.89
N GLY A 33 -1.59 -33.07 46.56
CA GLY A 33 -0.46 -32.70 45.70
C GLY A 33 -0.62 -33.07 44.22
N LYS A 34 -1.80 -33.52 43.78
CA LYS A 34 -2.03 -34.00 42.41
C LYS A 34 -2.17 -32.80 41.44
N PRO A 35 -1.33 -32.69 40.39
CA PRO A 35 -1.38 -31.58 39.45
C PRO A 35 -2.63 -31.64 38.56
N PHE A 36 -3.20 -30.47 38.25
CA PHE A 36 -4.38 -30.38 37.39
C PHE A 36 -3.99 -30.51 35.90
N LYS A 37 -4.62 -31.45 35.17
CA LYS A 37 -4.31 -31.69 33.75
C LYS A 37 -5.05 -30.78 32.74
N THR A 38 -6.18 -30.15 33.12
CA THR A 38 -7.02 -29.38 32.18
C THR A 38 -7.38 -27.98 32.71
N THR A 39 -7.52 -27.03 31.78
CA THR A 39 -7.89 -25.63 32.06
C THR A 39 -9.24 -25.52 32.74
N SER A 40 -10.24 -26.29 32.29
CA SER A 40 -11.59 -26.32 32.85
C SER A 40 -11.61 -26.75 34.32
N ALA A 41 -10.83 -27.76 34.70
CA ALA A 41 -10.77 -28.24 36.08
C ALA A 41 -10.17 -27.18 37.03
N VAL A 42 -9.10 -26.51 36.61
CA VAL A 42 -8.52 -25.38 37.37
C VAL A 42 -9.50 -24.21 37.46
N TYR A 43 -10.21 -23.88 36.38
CA TYR A 43 -11.20 -22.81 36.36
C TYR A 43 -12.35 -23.11 37.35
N GLU A 44 -12.87 -24.33 37.39
CA GLU A 44 -13.87 -24.71 38.39
C GLU A 44 -13.33 -24.69 39.82
N ALA A 45 -12.11 -25.21 40.05
CA ALA A 45 -11.49 -25.18 41.38
C ALA A 45 -11.30 -23.73 41.88
N ILE A 46 -10.83 -22.82 41.02
CA ILE A 46 -10.71 -21.39 41.32
C ILE A 46 -12.09 -20.75 41.57
N LYS A 47 -13.15 -21.13 40.84
CA LYS A 47 -14.51 -20.60 41.06
C LYS A 47 -15.20 -21.17 42.29
N ARG A 48 -14.84 -22.37 42.75
CA ARG A 48 -15.23 -22.93 44.07
C ARG A 48 -14.41 -22.36 45.23
N SER A 49 -13.20 -21.85 44.97
CA SER A 49 -12.33 -21.25 45.98
C SER A 49 -12.77 -19.84 46.41
N ASN A 50 -12.48 -19.47 47.66
CA ASN A 50 -12.59 -18.09 48.16
C ASN A 50 -11.44 -17.16 47.67
N SER A 51 -10.82 -17.45 46.52
CA SER A 51 -9.73 -16.62 45.97
C SER A 51 -10.26 -15.32 45.33
N SER A 52 -9.42 -14.29 45.27
CA SER A 52 -9.70 -13.05 44.52
C SER A 52 -9.92 -13.31 43.02
N LEU A 53 -9.26 -14.34 42.47
CA LEU A 53 -9.39 -14.78 41.07
C LEU A 53 -10.80 -15.25 40.71
N SER A 54 -11.60 -15.73 41.67
CA SER A 54 -13.02 -16.08 41.47
C SER A 54 -13.83 -14.93 40.86
N ARG A 55 -13.43 -13.67 41.09
CA ARG A 55 -14.10 -12.44 40.60
C ARG A 55 -13.64 -12.01 39.19
N GLN A 56 -12.64 -12.68 38.61
CA GLN A 56 -12.12 -12.32 37.29
C GLN A 56 -13.03 -12.76 36.14
N LYS A 57 -12.95 -12.01 35.02
CA LYS A 57 -13.64 -12.29 33.75
C LYS A 57 -13.15 -13.63 33.18
N LYS A 58 -14.06 -14.38 32.55
CA LYS A 58 -13.84 -15.78 32.14
C LYS A 58 -12.61 -15.96 31.22
N ARG A 59 -12.61 -15.39 30.01
CA ARG A 59 -11.53 -15.60 29.01
C ARG A 59 -10.12 -15.25 29.54
N PRO A 60 -9.83 -14.05 30.09
CA PRO A 60 -8.48 -13.74 30.57
C PRO A 60 -7.98 -14.65 31.71
N LEU A 61 -8.89 -15.23 32.50
CA LEU A 61 -8.54 -16.20 33.53
C LEU A 61 -8.21 -17.57 32.90
N GLU A 62 -8.99 -18.03 31.91
CA GLU A 62 -8.72 -19.25 31.15
C GLU A 62 -7.38 -19.17 30.38
N ASP A 63 -7.09 -18.03 29.75
CA ASP A 63 -5.83 -17.77 29.05
C ASP A 63 -4.62 -17.82 30.00
N ALA A 64 -4.75 -17.20 31.19
CA ALA A 64 -3.70 -17.23 32.21
C ALA A 64 -3.50 -18.65 32.79
N ILE A 65 -4.58 -19.39 33.06
CA ILE A 65 -4.53 -20.79 33.49
C ILE A 65 -3.82 -21.65 32.44
N GLY A 66 -4.11 -21.48 31.15
CA GLY A 66 -3.45 -22.22 30.06
C GLY A 66 -1.93 -22.03 30.06
N ARG A 67 -1.47 -20.77 30.17
CA ARG A 67 -0.03 -20.45 30.25
C ARG A 67 0.63 -21.02 31.51
N VAL A 68 -0.06 -20.96 32.65
CA VAL A 68 0.43 -21.49 33.93
C VAL A 68 0.53 -23.02 33.91
N LEU A 69 -0.43 -23.73 33.32
CA LEU A 69 -0.38 -25.18 33.15
C LEU A 69 0.74 -25.61 32.18
N GLN A 70 0.93 -24.89 31.08
CA GLN A 70 2.03 -25.14 30.15
C GLN A 70 3.41 -24.93 30.82
N PHE A 71 3.53 -23.91 31.67
CA PHE A 71 4.72 -23.69 32.49
C PHE A 71 4.93 -24.82 33.52
N ARG A 72 3.86 -25.27 34.21
CA ARG A 72 3.94 -26.37 35.18
C ARG A 72 4.31 -27.72 34.58
N LYS A 73 3.82 -28.07 33.38
CA LYS A 73 4.28 -29.28 32.68
C LYS A 73 5.80 -29.25 32.42
N HIS A 74 6.32 -28.07 32.06
CA HIS A 74 7.76 -27.88 31.86
C HIS A 74 8.56 -27.88 33.18
N GLU A 75 7.99 -27.45 34.30
CA GLU A 75 8.62 -27.59 35.64
C GLU A 75 8.62 -29.04 36.15
N LEU A 76 7.57 -29.81 35.86
CA LEU A 76 7.42 -31.21 36.31
C LEU A 76 8.24 -32.22 35.48
N GLY A 77 8.80 -31.79 34.34
CA GLY A 77 9.67 -32.64 33.52
C GLY A 77 8.95 -33.74 32.73
N GLU A 78 7.63 -33.65 32.56
CA GLU A 78 6.87 -34.56 31.68
C GLU A 78 7.35 -34.38 30.23
N SER A 79 8.20 -35.31 29.76
CA SER A 79 8.74 -35.29 28.39
C SER A 79 7.67 -35.59 27.35
N SER A 80 7.57 -34.74 26.33
CA SER A 80 6.54 -34.77 25.29
C SER A 80 6.75 -35.84 24.22
N ASP A 81 6.99 -37.10 24.62
CA ASP A 81 7.17 -38.26 23.76
C ASP A 81 6.47 -39.50 24.38
N SER A 82 5.14 -39.62 24.22
CA SER A 82 4.31 -40.86 24.30
C SER A 82 2.79 -40.58 24.39
N GLU A 83 2.19 -39.91 23.40
CA GLU A 83 0.71 -39.93 23.18
C GLU A 83 0.41 -39.97 21.67
N ALA A 84 0.84 -41.06 21.02
CA ALA A 84 0.38 -41.50 19.71
C ALA A 84 0.14 -43.01 19.79
N GLU A 85 -0.87 -43.52 19.06
CA GLU A 85 -1.45 -44.87 19.19
C GLU A 85 -2.20 -45.09 20.54
N LEU A 86 -3.42 -45.61 20.62
CA LEU A 86 -4.43 -46.03 19.61
C LEU A 86 -5.83 -45.89 20.24
N GLU A 87 -6.85 -45.47 19.47
CA GLU A 87 -8.26 -45.73 19.80
C GLU A 87 -9.08 -45.83 18.49
N GLU A 88 -9.92 -46.88 18.36
CA GLU A 88 -10.53 -47.27 17.08
C GLU A 88 -11.91 -46.63 16.79
N PRO A 89 -12.29 -46.43 15.52
CA PRO A 89 -13.56 -45.82 15.15
C PRO A 89 -14.72 -46.84 15.06
N PRO A 90 -15.92 -46.54 15.62
CA PRO A 90 -17.14 -47.29 15.32
C PRO A 90 -17.66 -46.97 13.90
N ALA A 91 -18.39 -47.93 13.34
CA ALA A 91 -18.71 -48.02 11.90
C ALA A 91 -19.55 -46.87 11.31
N LYS A 92 -19.40 -46.69 9.98
CA LYS A 92 -20.29 -45.86 9.16
C LYS A 92 -21.70 -46.46 9.07
N HIS A 93 -22.67 -45.58 8.86
CA HIS A 93 -23.81 -45.85 7.98
C HIS A 93 -24.00 -44.62 7.08
N ASP A 94 -24.20 -44.82 5.78
CA ASP A 94 -24.54 -43.74 4.86
C ASP A 94 -25.98 -43.27 5.10
N ASP A 95 -26.20 -41.96 5.06
CA ASP A 95 -26.96 -41.40 3.93
C ASP A 95 -26.66 -39.91 3.71
N GLY A 96 -26.84 -39.43 2.48
CA GLY A 96 -26.31 -38.13 2.03
C GLY A 96 -27.34 -37.00 1.87
N ARG A 97 -26.83 -35.75 1.93
CA ARG A 97 -27.51 -34.47 1.61
C ARG A 97 -28.47 -33.94 2.72
N PHE A 98 -28.88 -32.67 2.58
CA PHE A 98 -29.89 -31.94 3.40
C PHE A 98 -29.57 -31.32 4.79
N LEU A 99 -28.30 -31.12 5.21
CA LEU A 99 -28.02 -30.41 6.49
C LEU A 99 -27.22 -29.09 6.45
N LEU A 100 -26.83 -28.56 5.28
CA LEU A 100 -26.07 -27.29 5.23
C LEU A 100 -26.92 -26.00 5.28
N ASN A 101 -28.25 -26.08 5.05
CA ASN A 101 -29.12 -24.90 4.84
C ASN A 101 -30.08 -24.57 6.01
N LYS A 102 -29.81 -25.03 7.24
CA LYS A 102 -30.72 -24.80 8.39
C LYS A 102 -30.20 -23.86 9.48
N GLN A 103 -28.91 -23.51 9.49
CA GLN A 103 -28.31 -22.67 10.55
C GLN A 103 -28.19 -21.17 10.21
N MET A 104 -28.35 -20.75 8.95
CA MET A 104 -28.26 -19.32 8.58
C MET A 104 -29.58 -18.52 8.70
N THR A 105 -30.72 -19.19 8.96
CA THR A 105 -32.06 -18.57 8.78
C THR A 105 -32.81 -18.24 10.08
N MET A 106 -32.21 -18.46 11.26
CA MET A 106 -32.93 -18.38 12.55
C MET A 106 -32.72 -17.10 13.38
N ASN A 107 -31.79 -16.22 13.01
CA ASN A 107 -31.41 -15.06 13.84
C ASN A 107 -31.99 -13.70 13.38
N TRP A 108 -32.83 -13.63 12.35
CA TRP A 108 -33.21 -12.35 11.71
C TRP A 108 -34.67 -11.89 11.90
N HIS A 109 -35.47 -12.56 12.73
CA HIS A 109 -36.88 -12.17 12.94
C HIS A 109 -37.32 -12.19 14.42
N LYS A 110 -37.33 -11.01 15.07
CA LYS A 110 -38.36 -10.58 16.04
C LYS A 110 -38.13 -9.15 16.56
N THR A 111 -38.94 -8.21 16.08
CA THR A 111 -39.27 -6.97 16.80
C THR A 111 -40.39 -7.23 17.83
N PRO A 112 -40.45 -6.44 18.92
CA PRO A 112 -41.71 -6.15 19.60
C PRO A 112 -42.10 -4.66 19.48
N ILE A 113 -43.42 -4.39 19.52
CA ILE A 113 -44.04 -3.06 19.47
C ILE A 113 -44.56 -2.67 20.88
N SER A 114 -45.01 -1.44 21.05
CA SER A 114 -45.10 -0.68 22.31
C SER A 114 -46.40 -0.79 23.13
N THR A 115 -46.26 -0.59 24.46
CA THR A 115 -47.24 0.08 25.40
C THR A 115 -48.57 -0.65 25.72
N PRO A 116 -49.35 -0.28 26.79
CA PRO A 116 -49.31 0.95 27.61
C PRO A 116 -49.45 0.85 29.16
N ASN A 117 -49.18 2.00 29.81
CA ASN A 117 -49.69 2.58 31.08
C ASN A 117 -50.05 1.74 32.32
N SER A 118 -49.43 2.11 33.46
CA SER A 118 -50.17 2.66 34.63
C SER A 118 -49.28 3.47 35.59
N GLN A 119 -49.91 4.48 36.22
CA GLN A 119 -49.53 5.33 37.37
C GLN A 119 -48.73 4.64 38.51
N ASP A 120 -47.96 5.30 39.41
CA ASP A 120 -47.48 6.68 39.62
C ASP A 120 -46.25 6.60 40.60
N THR A 121 -45.64 7.59 41.30
CA THR A 121 -45.91 9.01 41.65
C THR A 121 -44.55 9.76 41.89
N VAL A 122 -44.56 11.02 42.39
CA VAL A 122 -43.37 11.83 42.76
C VAL A 122 -43.52 12.44 44.17
N PRO A 123 -42.51 12.37 45.06
CA PRO A 123 -41.88 13.61 45.56
C PRO A 123 -40.36 13.54 45.86
N GLN A 124 -39.68 14.70 45.88
CA GLN A 124 -38.39 14.91 46.56
C GLN A 124 -38.61 15.23 48.06
N PRO A 125 -37.59 15.24 48.95
CA PRO A 125 -36.87 16.50 49.17
C PRO A 125 -35.37 16.44 49.62
N THR A 126 -34.72 17.59 49.44
CA THR A 126 -33.54 18.22 50.08
C THR A 126 -32.83 17.64 51.32
N SER A 127 -31.53 18.01 51.46
CA SER A 127 -30.87 18.67 52.62
C SER A 127 -29.62 18.02 53.26
N ASP A 128 -28.82 18.90 53.88
CA ASP A 128 -27.45 18.79 54.41
C ASP A 128 -27.08 17.67 55.40
N GLY A 129 -25.75 17.43 55.54
CA GLY A 129 -25.15 16.66 56.63
C GLY A 129 -23.62 16.85 56.75
N LEU A 130 -23.14 17.28 57.92
CA LEU A 130 -21.73 17.69 58.17
C LEU A 130 -21.08 16.84 59.31
N ARG A 131 -19.74 16.82 59.39
CA ARG A 131 -18.89 16.34 60.54
C ARG A 131 -18.82 14.79 60.69
N THR A 132 -17.89 14.16 61.45
CA THR A 132 -16.88 14.66 62.42
C THR A 132 -15.60 13.77 62.55
N THR A 133 -14.50 14.46 62.89
CA THR A 133 -13.18 14.10 63.50
C THR A 133 -12.96 12.81 64.34
N LYS A 134 -11.64 12.52 64.57
CA LYS A 134 -10.93 11.82 65.69
C LYS A 134 -10.43 10.41 65.33
N LYS A 135 -9.30 9.87 65.84
CA LYS A 135 -8.04 10.30 66.51
C LYS A 135 -7.52 9.03 67.22
N ARG A 136 -6.25 8.65 67.08
CA ARG A 136 -5.40 8.15 68.20
C ARG A 136 -3.90 8.18 67.85
N ARG A 137 -3.06 7.97 68.86
CA ARG A 137 -1.63 8.30 68.99
C ARG A 137 -0.98 7.35 70.02
N VAL A 138 0.35 7.19 69.95
CA VAL A 138 1.38 6.76 70.95
C VAL A 138 2.50 6.13 70.09
N GLU A 139 3.66 6.79 69.91
CA GLU A 139 4.89 6.79 70.78
C GLU A 139 5.65 5.44 70.71
N ASP A 140 6.99 5.36 70.73
CA ASP A 140 8.00 6.24 71.37
C ASP A 140 9.31 6.42 70.52
N SER A 141 10.30 7.09 71.11
CA SER A 141 11.64 7.54 70.71
C SER A 141 12.71 6.41 70.59
N GLY A 142 13.97 6.64 70.19
CA GLY A 142 14.68 7.91 69.97
C GLY A 142 16.09 7.82 69.34
N GLU A 143 16.90 8.83 69.69
CA GLU A 143 18.23 9.30 69.26
C GLU A 143 19.39 8.25 69.45
N ASP A 144 20.68 8.45 69.10
CA ASP A 144 21.46 9.68 68.83
C ASP A 144 22.82 9.41 68.09
N ARG A 145 23.42 10.45 67.47
CA ARG A 145 24.86 10.70 67.13
C ARG A 145 25.74 9.69 66.34
N ALA A 146 26.96 10.03 65.86
CA ALA A 146 27.49 11.22 65.14
C ALA A 146 29.01 11.07 64.78
N LYS A 147 29.51 11.96 63.88
CA LYS A 147 30.91 12.42 63.62
C LYS A 147 31.82 11.63 62.65
N ASN A 148 32.34 12.39 61.67
CA ASN A 148 33.75 12.58 61.19
C ASN A 148 34.68 11.36 61.15
N GLY A 149 35.38 11.01 60.06
CA GLY A 149 36.36 11.82 59.27
C GLY A 149 37.79 11.29 59.55
N ALA A 150 38.85 11.45 58.74
CA ALA A 150 39.08 12.02 57.41
C ALA A 150 40.47 11.55 56.87
N VAL A 151 41.05 12.24 55.86
CA VAL A 151 42.48 12.20 55.43
C VAL A 151 42.92 11.07 54.45
N THR A 152 43.94 11.40 53.65
CA THR A 152 44.54 10.71 52.47
C THR A 152 46.06 10.44 52.74
N PRO A 153 46.97 10.26 51.74
CA PRO A 153 47.09 9.29 50.63
C PRO A 153 48.45 8.49 50.68
N LYS A 154 48.79 7.77 49.58
CA LYS A 154 50.10 7.10 49.26
C LYS A 154 50.38 5.80 50.07
N GLY A 155 51.18 4.84 49.59
CA GLY A 155 51.74 4.62 48.24
C GLY A 155 53.06 3.82 48.22
N ALA A 156 53.47 3.39 47.01
CA ALA A 156 54.83 2.95 46.59
C ALA A 156 55.38 1.54 46.97
N LEU A 157 56.05 0.90 45.98
CA LEU A 157 57.08 -0.17 46.07
C LEU A 157 56.59 -1.55 46.63
N THR A 158 57.25 -2.69 46.45
CA THR A 158 58.48 -3.11 45.71
C THR A 158 58.14 -4.14 44.60
N ASP A 159 58.99 -5.15 44.33
CA ASP A 159 60.03 -5.18 43.28
C ASP A 159 60.60 -6.62 43.12
N GLN A 160 61.33 -6.93 42.04
CA GLN A 160 62.11 -8.19 41.78
C GLN A 160 61.27 -9.52 41.70
N ASP A 161 61.70 -10.62 41.07
CA ASP A 161 62.80 -10.88 40.10
C ASP A 161 62.48 -12.11 39.22
N ALA A 162 62.98 -12.18 37.97
CA ALA A 162 63.16 -13.42 37.18
C ALA A 162 63.80 -13.16 35.79
N ALA A 163 64.86 -13.91 35.46
CA ALA A 163 65.60 -13.84 34.18
C ALA A 163 65.06 -14.84 33.11
N PRO A 164 65.55 -14.81 31.85
CA PRO A 164 64.72 -15.18 30.69
C PRO A 164 64.77 -16.66 30.27
N THR A 165 63.90 -17.03 29.33
CA THR A 165 64.05 -18.25 28.51
C THR A 165 63.54 -18.00 27.10
N GLU A 166 64.34 -18.33 26.09
CA GLU A 166 64.01 -18.13 24.68
C GLU A 166 62.82 -19.02 24.26
N LYS A 167 61.83 -18.45 23.57
CA LYS A 167 60.84 -19.24 22.82
C LYS A 167 60.56 -18.66 21.43
N GLN A 168 60.86 -19.53 20.47
CA GLN A 168 60.56 -19.55 19.05
C GLN A 168 59.25 -18.88 18.63
N GLU A 169 59.24 -18.45 17.37
CA GLU A 169 58.13 -17.78 16.69
C GLU A 169 56.78 -18.49 16.87
N LYS A 170 55.74 -17.69 17.16
CA LYS A 170 54.37 -18.03 16.76
C LYS A 170 53.78 -16.86 16.00
N THR A 171 53.41 -17.14 14.75
CA THR A 171 52.73 -16.20 13.85
C THR A 171 51.46 -15.66 14.51
N VAL A 172 51.41 -14.36 14.78
CA VAL A 172 50.20 -13.69 15.27
C VAL A 172 49.17 -13.65 14.14
N THR A 173 48.20 -14.54 14.20
CA THR A 173 47.00 -14.47 13.36
C THR A 173 46.29 -13.14 13.63
N LYS A 174 46.27 -12.26 12.63
CA LYS A 174 45.53 -10.99 12.72
C LYS A 174 44.06 -11.32 13.01
N LYS A 175 43.58 -10.94 14.21
CA LYS A 175 42.15 -11.01 14.52
C LYS A 175 41.39 -10.24 13.44
N ALA A 176 40.51 -10.94 12.72
CA ALA A 176 39.65 -10.30 11.72
C ALA A 176 38.89 -9.14 12.39
N SER A 177 39.00 -7.94 11.81
CA SER A 177 38.22 -6.81 12.27
C SER A 177 36.73 -7.14 12.08
N LYS A 178 35.93 -6.97 13.14
CA LYS A 178 34.47 -7.03 13.01
C LYS A 178 34.02 -6.04 11.92
N PRO A 179 32.97 -6.37 11.14
CA PRO A 179 32.48 -5.47 10.10
C PRO A 179 32.12 -4.11 10.70
N ARG A 180 32.47 -3.02 10.00
CA ARG A 180 31.97 -1.67 10.32
C ARG A 180 30.49 -1.60 9.95
N GLY A 181 29.68 -0.89 10.74
CA GLY A 181 28.23 -0.73 10.48
C GLY A 181 27.91 0.20 9.31
N HIS A 182 28.91 0.91 8.79
CA HIS A 182 28.82 1.86 7.70
C HIS A 182 29.79 1.51 6.57
N PHE A 183 29.41 1.88 5.34
CA PHE A 183 30.22 1.64 4.14
C PHE A 183 30.59 2.97 3.46
N VAL A 184 31.89 3.18 3.27
CA VAL A 184 32.40 4.26 2.41
C VAL A 184 32.44 3.75 0.97
N MET A 185 31.54 4.24 0.13
CA MET A 185 31.53 4.00 -1.30
C MET A 185 32.20 5.16 -2.03
N ARG A 186 33.23 4.89 -2.82
CA ARG A 186 33.58 5.78 -3.93
C ARG A 186 32.52 5.61 -5.03
N PRO A 187 32.19 6.66 -5.80
CA PRO A 187 31.30 6.51 -6.94
C PRO A 187 31.88 5.55 -7.98
N ALA A 188 31.00 4.95 -8.78
CA ALA A 188 31.37 4.23 -10.00
C ALA A 188 31.16 5.14 -11.22
N ASP A 189 31.98 4.97 -12.25
CA ASP A 189 32.06 5.89 -13.40
C ASP A 189 30.84 5.81 -14.33
N SER A 190 30.23 4.62 -14.45
CA SER A 190 29.18 4.28 -15.43
C SER A 190 27.77 4.17 -14.85
N ILE A 191 27.39 5.06 -13.93
CA ILE A 191 25.98 5.20 -13.53
C ILE A 191 25.28 6.16 -14.51
N HIS A 192 24.17 5.71 -15.08
CA HIS A 192 23.30 6.51 -15.95
C HIS A 192 21.89 6.60 -15.35
N ILE A 193 21.19 7.71 -15.61
CA ILE A 193 19.78 7.91 -15.25
C ILE A 193 19.06 8.63 -16.40
N ALA A 194 17.76 8.39 -16.53
CA ALA A 194 16.86 9.01 -17.50
C ALA A 194 15.50 9.26 -16.85
N GLY A 195 14.66 10.13 -17.42
CA GLY A 195 13.32 10.43 -16.87
C GLY A 195 13.29 11.13 -15.49
N VAL A 196 14.35 11.87 -15.12
CA VAL A 196 14.47 12.57 -13.81
C VAL A 196 15.10 13.97 -13.96
N LYS A 197 15.11 14.55 -15.18
CA LYS A 197 15.87 15.76 -15.56
C LYS A 197 15.63 16.96 -14.62
N ASP A 198 14.37 17.24 -14.30
CA ASP A 198 13.94 18.34 -13.43
C ASP A 198 14.42 18.21 -11.99
N ILE A 199 14.18 17.02 -11.41
CA ILE A 199 14.51 16.72 -10.02
C ILE A 199 16.03 16.67 -9.86
N TYR A 200 16.73 16.02 -10.79
CA TYR A 200 18.19 16.04 -10.84
C TYR A 200 18.72 17.48 -10.93
N THR A 201 18.17 18.34 -11.79
CA THR A 201 18.61 19.74 -11.91
C THR A 201 18.40 20.54 -10.61
N LYS A 202 17.30 20.33 -9.90
CA LYS A 202 17.02 20.93 -8.59
C LYS A 202 18.00 20.42 -7.52
N LEU A 203 18.25 19.11 -7.50
CA LEU A 203 19.14 18.41 -6.57
C LEU A 203 20.62 18.83 -6.77
N TRP A 204 21.08 18.82 -8.03
CA TRP A 204 22.40 19.24 -8.49
C TRP A 204 22.73 20.68 -8.08
N LYS A 205 21.80 21.61 -8.34
CA LYS A 205 21.94 23.03 -7.94
C LYS A 205 22.06 23.21 -6.42
N GLN A 206 21.47 22.32 -5.61
CA GLN A 206 21.59 22.37 -4.15
C GLN A 206 22.90 21.73 -3.68
N ALA A 207 23.20 20.50 -4.11
CA ALA A 207 24.39 19.78 -3.69
C ALA A 207 25.69 20.50 -4.10
N ARG A 208 25.75 21.06 -5.32
CA ARG A 208 26.90 21.87 -5.78
C ARG A 208 27.13 23.12 -4.91
N ARG A 209 26.07 23.77 -4.41
CA ARG A 209 26.18 24.93 -3.51
C ARG A 209 26.75 24.56 -2.14
N VAL A 210 26.35 23.40 -1.59
CA VAL A 210 26.86 22.92 -0.28
C VAL A 210 28.29 22.38 -0.38
N LEU A 211 28.59 21.60 -1.41
CA LEU A 211 29.85 20.83 -1.50
C LEU A 211 30.97 21.57 -2.25
N ILE A 212 30.65 22.30 -3.32
CA ILE A 212 31.67 22.87 -4.22
C ILE A 212 31.83 24.39 -4.03
N THR A 213 30.73 25.15 -3.99
CA THR A 213 30.76 26.63 -4.08
C THR A 213 30.13 27.33 -2.86
N PRO A 214 30.79 27.30 -1.67
CA PRO A 214 30.23 27.84 -0.42
C PRO A 214 30.31 29.37 -0.29
N GLU A 215 31.16 30.04 -1.08
CA GLU A 215 31.45 31.49 -0.94
C GLU A 215 30.21 32.38 -1.12
N TYR A 216 29.26 31.95 -1.95
CA TYR A 216 27.97 32.63 -2.18
C TYR A 216 26.94 32.43 -1.06
N LEU A 217 27.33 31.87 0.09
CA LEU A 217 26.40 31.35 1.11
C LEU A 217 26.73 31.75 2.55
N ALA A 218 27.66 32.69 2.77
CA ALA A 218 28.11 33.10 4.11
C ALA A 218 26.97 33.57 5.04
N ASP A 219 25.98 34.30 4.51
CA ASP A 219 24.85 34.84 5.27
C ASP A 219 23.64 33.87 5.36
N TYR A 220 23.67 32.75 4.65
CA TYR A 220 22.55 31.80 4.60
C TYR A 220 22.81 30.56 5.44
N ARG A 221 21.83 30.21 6.28
CA ARG A 221 21.86 29.00 7.11
C ARG A 221 22.10 27.77 6.21
N LYS A 222 23.22 27.08 6.43
CA LYS A 222 23.61 25.91 5.64
C LYS A 222 22.59 24.79 5.86
N VAL A 223 21.91 24.38 4.80
CA VAL A 223 20.95 23.26 4.80
C VAL A 223 21.74 21.96 5.01
N PRO A 224 21.65 21.29 6.17
CA PRO A 224 22.53 20.17 6.48
C PRO A 224 22.07 18.86 5.82
N GLY A 225 20.78 18.75 5.47
CA GLY A 225 20.21 17.56 4.87
C GLY A 225 19.05 17.79 3.89
N ILE A 226 18.95 16.88 2.92
CA ILE A 226 17.88 16.77 1.92
C ILE A 226 17.18 15.42 2.08
N LEU A 227 15.85 15.39 2.13
CA LEU A 227 15.05 14.16 2.21
C LEU A 227 14.32 13.92 0.88
N LEU A 228 14.60 12.78 0.23
CA LEU A 228 13.92 12.33 -0.98
C LEU A 228 12.77 11.37 -0.62
N SER A 229 11.52 11.78 -0.87
CA SER A 229 10.32 10.95 -0.70
C SER A 229 9.74 10.54 -2.06
N GLY A 230 8.94 9.47 -2.07
CA GLY A 230 8.24 8.96 -3.24
C GLY A 230 8.02 7.45 -3.11
N PRO A 231 7.20 6.83 -3.98
CA PRO A 231 7.00 5.38 -4.03
C PRO A 231 8.28 4.53 -4.02
N THR A 232 8.10 3.23 -3.76
CA THR A 232 9.15 2.22 -3.91
C THR A 232 9.59 2.11 -5.38
N GLY A 233 10.74 1.48 -5.67
CA GLY A 233 11.19 1.21 -7.06
C GLY A 233 11.67 2.41 -7.91
N ILE A 234 11.39 3.67 -7.56
CA ILE A 234 11.70 4.87 -8.40
C ILE A 234 13.20 5.08 -8.67
N GLY A 235 14.10 4.44 -7.92
CA GLY A 235 15.54 4.63 -8.07
C GLY A 235 16.11 5.79 -7.25
N LYS A 236 15.43 6.20 -6.16
CA LYS A 236 15.91 7.21 -5.18
C LYS A 236 17.40 7.04 -4.79
N LYS A 237 17.80 5.79 -4.50
CA LYS A 237 19.20 5.39 -4.21
C LYS A 237 20.13 5.59 -5.40
N THR A 238 19.70 5.23 -6.61
CA THR A 238 20.45 5.38 -7.87
C THR A 238 20.68 6.85 -8.20
N LEU A 239 19.68 7.72 -8.00
CA LEU A 239 19.78 9.17 -8.20
C LEU A 239 20.86 9.80 -7.29
N ILE A 240 20.93 9.40 -6.02
CA ILE A 240 21.96 9.90 -5.08
C ILE A 240 23.34 9.38 -5.47
N LYS A 241 23.46 8.11 -5.89
CA LYS A 241 24.73 7.56 -6.41
C LYS A 241 25.19 8.26 -7.70
N TYR A 242 24.27 8.57 -8.61
CA TYR A 242 24.55 9.33 -9.83
C TYR A 242 25.01 10.76 -9.52
N LEU A 243 24.35 11.43 -8.56
CA LEU A 243 24.76 12.75 -8.08
C LEU A 243 26.19 12.74 -7.54
N ALA A 244 26.52 11.76 -6.69
CA ALA A 244 27.84 11.58 -6.12
C ALA A 244 28.92 11.33 -7.20
N SER A 245 28.62 10.48 -8.19
CA SER A 245 29.47 10.23 -9.35
C SER A 245 29.73 11.48 -10.18
N LYS A 246 28.68 12.24 -10.54
CA LYS A 246 28.84 13.47 -11.32
C LYS A 246 29.51 14.62 -10.56
N LEU A 247 29.46 14.64 -9.23
CA LEU A 247 30.18 15.62 -8.40
C LEU A 247 31.63 15.21 -8.07
N ASP A 248 32.04 13.96 -8.35
CA ASP A 248 33.24 13.30 -7.84
C ASP A 248 33.37 13.38 -6.30
N VAL A 249 32.32 12.92 -5.60
CA VAL A 249 32.23 12.99 -4.13
C VAL A 249 31.95 11.59 -3.53
N PRO A 250 32.70 11.15 -2.51
CA PRO A 250 32.47 9.87 -1.84
C PRO A 250 31.15 9.85 -1.03
N ILE A 251 30.54 8.68 -0.94
CA ILE A 251 29.30 8.42 -0.19
C ILE A 251 29.64 7.64 1.09
N VAL A 252 29.11 8.06 2.23
CA VAL A 252 29.12 7.29 3.49
C VAL A 252 27.70 6.78 3.74
N ALA A 253 27.46 5.48 3.59
CA ALA A 253 26.15 4.86 3.76
C ALA A 253 25.96 4.30 5.17
N LEU A 254 24.87 4.71 5.85
CA LEU A 254 24.57 4.38 7.25
C LEU A 254 23.64 3.16 7.45
N THR A 255 23.50 2.30 6.43
CA THR A 255 22.46 1.25 6.39
C THR A 255 22.53 0.23 7.54
N GLY A 256 23.73 -0.11 8.03
CA GLY A 256 23.90 -1.04 9.16
C GLY A 256 24.01 -0.36 10.54
N CYS A 257 24.04 0.98 10.61
CA CYS A 257 24.28 1.70 11.86
C CYS A 257 23.12 1.60 12.86
N PHE A 258 21.90 1.33 12.37
CA PHE A 258 20.67 1.40 13.15
C PHE A 258 20.14 0.03 13.61
N GLU A 259 20.78 -1.09 13.22
CA GLU A 259 20.31 -2.46 13.51
C GLU A 259 20.56 -2.90 14.96
N ASP A 260 21.73 -2.59 15.51
CA ASP A 260 22.11 -2.86 16.91
C ASP A 260 21.81 -1.63 17.81
N PRO A 261 20.68 -1.56 18.55
CA PRO A 261 20.37 -0.39 19.38
C PRO A 261 21.36 -0.15 20.53
N GLU A 262 22.09 -1.18 20.97
CA GLU A 262 23.16 -1.06 21.98
C GLU A 262 24.49 -0.54 21.40
N ARG A 263 24.67 -0.59 20.07
CA ARG A 263 25.89 -0.12 19.39
C ARG A 263 25.67 1.09 18.49
N MET A 264 24.42 1.44 18.20
CA MET A 264 24.03 2.54 17.32
C MET A 264 24.77 3.84 17.64
N GLU A 265 24.81 4.27 18.90
CA GLU A 265 25.51 5.49 19.31
C GLU A 265 27.00 5.45 18.93
N LYS A 266 27.67 4.30 19.11
CA LYS A 266 29.04 4.15 18.65
C LYS A 266 29.13 4.11 17.12
N SER A 267 28.30 3.31 16.43
CA SER A 267 28.38 3.19 14.98
C SER A 267 28.06 4.50 14.26
N LEU A 268 27.18 5.34 14.80
CA LEU A 268 26.91 6.68 14.27
C LEU A 268 28.09 7.62 14.51
N ASN A 269 28.70 7.62 15.71
CA ASN A 269 29.94 8.40 15.93
C ASN A 269 31.07 7.94 15.00
N ASP A 270 31.37 6.64 14.95
CA ASP A 270 32.42 6.06 14.09
C ASP A 270 32.19 6.42 12.60
N ALA A 271 30.94 6.39 12.12
CA ALA A 271 30.58 6.72 10.74
C ALA A 271 30.63 8.23 10.44
N ILE A 272 30.24 9.08 11.39
CA ILE A 272 30.30 10.54 11.26
C ILE A 272 31.75 11.03 11.32
N GLU A 273 32.60 10.41 12.12
CA GLU A 273 34.03 10.76 12.17
C GLU A 273 34.76 10.32 10.91
N ASP A 274 34.47 9.14 10.35
CA ASP A 274 34.92 8.78 8.98
C ASP A 274 34.39 9.81 7.95
N ALA A 275 33.13 10.23 8.00
CA ALA A 275 32.58 11.24 7.09
C ALA A 275 33.27 12.62 7.23
N MET A 276 33.59 13.05 8.45
CA MET A 276 34.31 14.28 8.75
C MET A 276 35.78 14.26 8.31
N ASN A 277 36.40 13.07 8.30
CA ASN A 277 37.77 12.87 7.81
C ASN A 277 37.84 12.79 6.27
N ILE A 278 36.74 12.39 5.62
CA ILE A 278 36.65 12.17 4.16
C ILE A 278 36.07 13.40 3.42
N ALA A 279 35.59 14.42 4.14
CA ALA A 279 34.93 15.59 3.56
C ALA A 279 35.78 16.31 2.47
N PRO A 280 35.19 16.70 1.31
CA PRO A 280 33.76 16.73 0.99
C PRO A 280 33.13 15.34 0.79
N CYS A 281 31.95 15.11 1.36
CA CYS A 281 31.25 13.81 1.27
C CYS A 281 29.72 13.95 1.29
N ILE A 282 29.04 12.90 0.81
CA ILE A 282 27.57 12.73 0.92
C ILE A 282 27.28 11.62 1.93
N MET A 283 26.47 11.90 2.94
CA MET A 283 26.05 10.91 3.95
C MET A 283 24.67 10.36 3.56
N LEU A 284 24.60 9.09 3.14
CA LEU A 284 23.40 8.44 2.64
C LEU A 284 22.68 7.65 3.75
N ILE A 285 21.40 7.96 3.96
CA ILE A 285 20.49 7.25 4.85
C ILE A 285 19.34 6.68 4.01
N GLU A 286 19.18 5.37 4.04
CA GLU A 286 18.13 4.66 3.29
C GLU A 286 16.93 4.39 4.21
N ASN A 287 15.71 4.41 3.66
CA ASN A 287 14.45 4.12 4.38
C ASN A 287 14.33 4.77 5.78
N LEU A 288 14.43 6.10 5.87
CA LEU A 288 14.35 6.87 7.11
C LEU A 288 13.12 6.54 7.97
N ASP A 289 12.01 6.18 7.32
CA ASP A 289 10.74 5.71 7.90
C ASP A 289 10.89 4.47 8.81
N TRP A 290 11.90 3.61 8.60
CA TRP A 290 12.16 2.45 9.45
C TRP A 290 12.91 2.81 10.74
N TYR A 291 13.82 3.78 10.67
CA TYR A 291 14.68 4.18 11.78
C TYR A 291 14.06 5.26 12.67
N MET A 292 13.25 6.16 12.07
CA MET A 292 12.60 7.29 12.76
C MET A 292 11.08 7.32 12.46
N PRO A 293 10.33 6.24 12.81
CA PRO A 293 8.89 6.21 12.61
C PRO A 293 8.18 7.18 13.55
N LYS A 294 7.13 7.80 13.03
CA LYS A 294 6.28 8.77 13.74
C LYS A 294 5.77 8.25 15.08
N ALA A 295 5.84 9.10 16.10
CA ALA A 295 5.30 8.83 17.44
C ALA A 295 3.83 8.32 17.38
N GLY A 296 3.60 7.12 17.93
CA GLY A 296 2.31 6.43 17.90
C GLY A 296 2.12 5.44 16.75
N GLY A 297 3.06 5.31 15.82
CA GLY A 297 3.10 4.22 14.85
C GLY A 297 3.40 2.86 15.50
N THR A 298 3.00 1.76 14.84
CA THR A 298 3.14 0.38 15.35
C THR A 298 4.56 -0.06 15.68
N GLY A 299 5.58 0.58 15.07
CA GLY A 299 6.98 0.32 15.38
C GLY A 299 7.55 1.09 16.58
N HIS A 300 6.95 2.24 16.96
CA HIS A 300 7.59 3.26 17.80
C HIS A 300 8.00 2.72 19.19
N THR A 301 9.26 2.32 19.28
CA THR A 301 9.88 1.73 20.47
C THR A 301 10.71 2.77 21.21
N GLU A 302 10.87 2.64 22.53
CA GLU A 302 11.66 3.60 23.32
C GLU A 302 13.11 3.74 22.80
N GLY A 303 13.68 2.65 22.26
CA GLY A 303 14.96 2.65 21.55
C GLY A 303 15.00 3.59 20.34
N GLN A 304 13.98 3.59 19.47
CA GLN A 304 13.91 4.50 18.32
C GLN A 304 13.80 5.97 18.77
N ARG A 305 13.12 6.25 19.88
CA ARG A 305 13.09 7.61 20.44
C ARG A 305 14.46 8.05 20.98
N ARG A 306 15.28 7.13 21.51
CA ARG A 306 16.69 7.40 21.86
C ARG A 306 17.54 7.61 20.61
N SER A 307 17.31 6.79 19.57
CA SER A 307 17.96 6.85 18.25
C SER A 307 17.76 8.21 17.58
N LEU A 308 16.52 8.69 17.56
CA LEU A 308 16.14 10.02 17.04
C LEU A 308 16.87 11.13 17.81
N ASN A 309 16.84 11.12 19.14
CA ASN A 309 17.53 12.12 19.96
C ASN A 309 19.06 12.11 19.78
N GLN A 310 19.67 10.94 19.59
CA GLN A 310 21.10 10.83 19.27
C GLN A 310 21.39 11.39 17.88
N PHE A 311 20.60 11.01 16.88
CA PHE A 311 20.74 11.49 15.51
C PHE A 311 20.55 13.01 15.39
N THR A 312 19.63 13.63 16.14
CA THR A 312 19.50 15.10 16.19
C THR A 312 20.79 15.77 16.67
N ARG A 313 21.37 15.32 17.78
CA ARG A 313 22.65 15.84 18.29
C ARG A 313 23.80 15.66 17.30
N HIS A 314 23.78 14.56 16.54
CA HIS A 314 24.74 14.28 15.50
C HIS A 314 24.61 15.21 14.29
N MET A 315 23.39 15.50 13.85
CA MET A 315 23.12 16.49 12.79
C MET A 315 23.44 17.92 13.24
N GLU A 316 23.18 18.26 14.51
CA GLU A 316 23.62 19.53 15.11
C GLU A 316 25.16 19.66 15.12
N ARG A 317 25.89 18.59 15.51
CA ARG A 317 27.36 18.54 15.45
C ARG A 317 27.86 18.72 14.00
N ILE A 318 27.26 18.04 13.03
CA ILE A 318 27.58 18.22 11.60
C ILE A 318 27.35 19.67 11.19
N GLY A 319 26.22 20.27 11.57
CA GLY A 319 25.91 21.68 11.34
C GLY A 319 26.99 22.64 11.86
N MET A 320 27.43 22.46 13.10
CA MET A 320 28.50 23.28 13.72
C MET A 320 29.89 23.04 13.12
N GLU A 321 30.19 21.85 12.59
CA GLU A 321 31.46 21.56 11.93
C GLU A 321 31.52 22.05 10.47
N GLN A 322 30.37 22.36 9.84
CA GLN A 322 30.30 22.96 8.49
C GLN A 322 30.97 24.33 8.38
N ASP A 323 31.03 25.06 9.50
CA ASP A 323 31.68 26.38 9.57
C ASP A 323 33.21 26.26 9.63
N LYS A 324 33.73 25.05 9.90
CA LYS A 324 35.17 24.71 9.90
C LYS A 324 35.63 24.16 8.53
N ASN A 325 34.97 24.58 7.45
CA ASN A 325 35.21 24.16 6.05
C ASN A 325 35.06 22.63 5.78
N ARG A 326 34.48 21.86 6.71
CA ARG A 326 34.13 20.44 6.52
C ARG A 326 32.77 20.31 5.83
N ARG A 327 32.75 19.88 4.56
CA ARG A 327 31.55 19.92 3.71
C ARG A 327 30.87 18.55 3.66
N ILE A 328 29.72 18.41 4.32
CA ILE A 328 28.98 17.15 4.43
C ILE A 328 27.53 17.38 3.98
N LEU A 329 27.02 16.61 3.04
CA LEU A 329 25.60 16.69 2.66
C LEU A 329 24.86 15.44 3.14
N ALA A 330 23.97 15.56 4.12
CA ALA A 330 23.09 14.46 4.49
C ALA A 330 22.00 14.28 3.42
N MET A 331 21.81 13.04 2.97
CA MET A 331 20.78 12.69 1.99
C MET A 331 20.03 11.47 2.48
N ALA A 332 18.78 11.67 2.87
CA ALA A 332 17.90 10.60 3.29
C ALA A 332 16.93 10.21 2.17
N THR A 333 16.54 8.94 2.12
CA THR A 333 15.40 8.48 1.32
C THR A 333 14.29 7.98 2.23
N THR A 334 13.04 8.22 1.86
CA THR A 334 11.86 7.65 2.54
C THR A 334 10.83 7.15 1.53
N THR A 335 9.95 6.25 1.95
CA THR A 335 8.73 5.93 1.20
C THR A 335 7.73 7.10 1.30
N ARG A 336 7.12 7.32 2.46
CA ARG A 336 6.04 8.28 2.71
C ARG A 336 6.43 9.33 3.76
N LEU A 337 6.31 10.62 3.44
CA LEU A 337 6.55 11.72 4.39
C LEU A 337 5.66 11.66 5.64
N THR A 338 4.52 10.95 5.59
CA THR A 338 3.57 10.80 6.70
C THR A 338 4.06 9.93 7.84
N ASP A 339 5.02 9.05 7.55
CA ASP A 339 5.40 7.92 8.40
C ASP A 339 6.73 8.18 9.13
N VAL A 340 7.54 9.09 8.61
CA VAL A 340 8.70 9.70 9.30
C VAL A 340 8.21 10.61 10.44
N ASP A 341 8.95 10.64 11.56
CA ASP A 341 8.59 11.50 12.69
C ASP A 341 8.72 13.01 12.36
N PRO A 342 7.75 13.85 12.74
CA PRO A 342 7.81 15.29 12.53
C PRO A 342 9.05 15.98 13.12
N LEU A 343 9.69 15.44 14.15
CA LEU A 343 10.95 16.00 14.68
C LEU A 343 12.14 15.79 13.73
N ALA A 344 12.10 14.78 12.87
CA ALA A 344 13.12 14.59 11.83
C ALA A 344 12.90 15.49 10.60
N LEU A 345 11.64 15.89 10.35
CA LEU A 345 11.25 16.80 9.27
C LEU A 345 11.43 18.28 9.64
N ASN A 346 11.42 18.62 10.94
CA ASN A 346 11.53 19.99 11.42
C ASN A 346 12.99 20.46 11.60
N LEU A 347 13.12 21.78 11.84
CA LEU A 347 14.35 22.58 11.97
C LEU A 347 15.60 21.82 12.41
N GLY A 348 16.59 21.74 11.50
CA GLY A 348 17.97 21.33 11.82
C GLY A 348 18.46 20.05 11.16
N MET A 349 17.58 19.22 10.58
CA MET A 349 17.99 17.98 9.91
C MET A 349 17.63 17.96 8.41
N PHE A 350 16.35 17.81 8.06
CA PHE A 350 15.90 17.66 6.67
C PHE A 350 15.01 18.83 6.22
N GLU A 351 15.54 20.05 6.33
CA GLU A 351 14.86 21.31 5.96
C GLU A 351 14.36 21.35 4.50
N ARG A 352 14.95 20.55 3.60
CA ARG A 352 14.48 20.39 2.22
C ARG A 352 13.98 18.99 1.94
N THR A 353 12.66 18.87 1.82
CA THR A 353 12.02 17.70 1.21
C THR A 353 11.94 17.85 -0.30
N ILE A 354 12.24 16.77 -1.03
CA ILE A 354 12.07 16.67 -2.48
C ILE A 354 11.25 15.42 -2.75
N GLN A 355 10.06 15.61 -3.32
CA GLN A 355 9.15 14.51 -3.66
C GLN A 355 9.40 14.09 -5.11
N MET A 356 9.69 12.81 -5.31
CA MET A 356 9.73 12.19 -6.63
C MET A 356 8.31 11.77 -7.03
N ARG A 357 7.85 12.29 -8.18
CA ARG A 357 6.62 11.85 -8.83
C ARG A 357 6.81 10.47 -9.45
N LEU A 358 5.70 9.88 -9.90
CA LEU A 358 5.73 8.76 -10.85
C LEU A 358 6.29 9.23 -12.21
N PRO A 359 6.92 8.34 -13.01
CA PRO A 359 7.44 8.70 -14.33
C PRO A 359 6.31 8.89 -15.34
N ASP A 360 6.28 10.05 -15.99
CA ASP A 360 5.33 10.36 -17.07
C ASP A 360 5.66 9.57 -18.35
N HIS A 361 4.86 9.68 -19.42
CA HIS A 361 5.11 8.91 -20.66
C HIS A 361 6.52 9.16 -21.25
N GLU A 362 6.93 10.43 -21.29
CA GLU A 362 8.27 10.82 -21.74
C GLU A 362 9.37 10.23 -20.84
N ASP A 363 9.19 10.24 -19.51
CA ASP A 363 10.15 9.67 -18.57
C ASP A 363 10.30 8.17 -18.76
N ARG A 364 9.19 7.43 -18.95
CA ARG A 364 9.21 5.98 -19.22
C ARG A 364 9.89 5.66 -20.55
N LEU A 365 9.63 6.47 -21.59
CA LEU A 365 10.31 6.35 -22.89
C LEU A 365 11.82 6.63 -22.77
N ASP A 366 12.20 7.64 -22.01
CA ASP A 366 13.61 7.97 -21.69
C ASP A 366 14.31 6.82 -20.93
N ILE A 367 13.61 6.19 -19.97
CA ILE A 367 14.13 5.03 -19.23
C ILE A 367 14.27 3.81 -20.15
N LEU A 368 13.27 3.50 -20.98
CA LEU A 368 13.35 2.42 -21.97
C LEU A 368 14.51 2.62 -22.95
N LYS A 369 14.66 3.84 -23.49
CA LYS A 369 15.79 4.26 -24.35
C LYS A 369 17.15 4.21 -23.67
N LEU A 370 17.22 4.20 -22.34
CA LEU A 370 18.47 4.03 -21.59
C LEU A 370 18.79 2.55 -21.37
N LEU A 371 17.79 1.75 -21.00
CA LEU A 371 17.99 0.33 -20.71
C LEU A 371 18.26 -0.50 -21.97
N THR A 372 17.71 -0.10 -23.11
CA THR A 372 17.84 -0.82 -24.40
C THR A 372 19.10 -0.46 -25.21
N GLN A 373 19.95 0.47 -24.74
CA GLN A 373 21.14 0.94 -25.50
C GLN A 373 22.15 -0.16 -25.84
N ASN A 374 22.19 -1.22 -25.03
CA ASN A 374 23.12 -2.34 -25.16
C ASN A 374 22.39 -3.67 -25.47
N ILE A 375 21.13 -3.61 -25.91
CA ILE A 375 20.29 -4.79 -26.18
C ILE A 375 19.87 -4.78 -27.65
N PRO A 376 20.08 -5.87 -28.41
CA PRO A 376 19.54 -5.98 -29.76
C PRO A 376 18.00 -6.06 -29.71
N LEU A 377 17.35 -5.10 -30.38
CA LEU A 377 15.92 -5.09 -30.62
C LEU A 377 15.65 -5.40 -32.09
N THR A 378 14.50 -6.01 -32.39
CA THR A 378 14.02 -6.10 -33.78
C THR A 378 13.33 -4.80 -34.21
N ASP A 379 13.31 -4.52 -35.52
CA ASP A 379 12.65 -3.33 -36.11
C ASP A 379 11.14 -3.24 -35.80
N THR A 380 10.54 -4.31 -35.28
CA THR A 380 9.12 -4.37 -34.86
C THR A 380 8.83 -3.72 -33.50
N VAL A 381 9.85 -3.26 -32.75
CA VAL A 381 9.70 -2.77 -31.37
C VAL A 381 9.56 -1.24 -31.33
N GLU A 382 8.32 -0.72 -31.37
CA GLU A 382 8.07 0.70 -31.12
C GLU A 382 8.14 1.02 -29.61
N LEU A 383 9.30 1.51 -29.13
CA LEU A 383 9.48 1.88 -27.71
C LEU A 383 8.47 2.92 -27.20
N SER A 384 7.96 3.81 -28.06
CA SER A 384 6.90 4.77 -27.70
C SER A 384 5.54 4.14 -27.48
N GLU A 385 5.23 3.02 -28.13
CA GLU A 385 4.02 2.23 -27.90
C GLU A 385 4.13 1.43 -26.60
N LEU A 386 5.28 0.80 -26.33
CA LEU A 386 5.53 0.16 -25.04
C LEU A 386 5.41 1.16 -23.88
N ALA A 387 5.96 2.36 -24.03
CA ALA A 387 5.85 3.44 -23.03
C ALA A 387 4.40 3.88 -22.76
N ARG A 388 3.47 3.76 -23.73
CA ARG A 388 2.02 3.94 -23.49
C ARG A 388 1.52 2.80 -22.59
N HIS A 389 1.60 1.56 -23.06
CA HIS A 389 1.08 0.38 -22.35
C HIS A 389 1.61 0.21 -20.91
N MET A 390 2.82 0.70 -20.62
CA MET A 390 3.46 0.65 -19.31
C MET A 390 2.97 1.74 -18.32
N HIS A 391 1.67 2.06 -18.31
CA HIS A 391 1.07 2.99 -17.36
C HIS A 391 1.24 2.52 -15.91
N GLY A 392 1.75 3.40 -15.03
CA GLY A 392 1.97 3.09 -13.62
C GLY A 392 3.14 2.13 -13.35
N PHE A 393 3.98 1.84 -14.35
CA PHE A 393 5.24 1.12 -14.14
C PHE A 393 6.28 2.07 -13.53
N VAL A 394 6.95 1.61 -12.48
CA VAL A 394 8.07 2.31 -11.87
C VAL A 394 9.39 1.93 -12.58
N ALA A 395 10.46 2.72 -12.49
CA ALA A 395 11.77 2.39 -13.08
C ALA A 395 12.25 0.95 -12.78
N ALA A 396 12.10 0.46 -11.54
CA ALA A 396 12.38 -0.94 -11.22
C ALA A 396 11.45 -1.95 -11.93
N ASP A 397 10.18 -1.61 -12.11
CA ASP A 397 9.20 -2.43 -12.85
C ASP A 397 9.57 -2.52 -14.33
N ILE A 398 10.05 -1.42 -14.93
CA ILE A 398 10.55 -1.38 -16.31
C ILE A 398 11.77 -2.29 -16.48
N VAL A 399 12.71 -2.29 -15.51
CA VAL A 399 13.87 -3.21 -15.52
C VAL A 399 13.40 -4.67 -15.43
N ASN A 400 12.50 -5.00 -14.50
CA ASN A 400 12.00 -6.36 -14.34
C ASN A 400 11.24 -6.86 -15.58
N LEU A 401 10.43 -6.00 -16.21
CA LEU A 401 9.74 -6.32 -17.46
C LEU A 401 10.73 -6.61 -18.60
N LEU A 402 11.81 -5.84 -18.67
CA LEU A 402 12.86 -6.04 -19.67
C LEU A 402 13.66 -7.33 -19.43
N THR A 403 13.89 -7.71 -18.16
CA THR A 403 14.42 -9.04 -17.82
C THR A 403 13.49 -10.14 -18.33
N LEU A 404 12.19 -10.10 -18.01
CA LEU A 404 11.23 -11.11 -18.50
C LEU A 404 11.12 -11.16 -20.03
N ALA A 405 11.27 -10.03 -20.73
CA ALA A 405 11.29 -10.00 -22.19
C ALA A 405 12.60 -10.56 -22.79
N LEU A 406 13.73 -10.46 -22.07
CA LEU A 406 14.97 -11.13 -22.44
C LEU A 406 14.88 -12.64 -22.17
N ASP A 407 14.32 -13.04 -21.03
CA ASP A 407 14.14 -14.44 -20.64
C ASP A 407 13.23 -15.16 -21.67
N ALA A 408 12.07 -14.57 -22.01
CA ALA A 408 11.18 -15.09 -23.04
C ALA A 408 11.82 -15.13 -24.45
N ALA A 409 12.70 -14.17 -24.78
CA ALA A 409 13.46 -14.19 -26.03
C ALA A 409 14.57 -15.26 -26.06
N ALA A 410 15.12 -15.63 -24.89
CA ALA A 410 16.03 -16.76 -24.73
C ALA A 410 15.28 -18.10 -24.87
N GLU A 411 14.18 -18.29 -24.13
CA GLU A 411 13.32 -19.48 -24.24
C GLU A 411 12.86 -19.71 -25.69
N ARG A 412 12.45 -18.63 -26.40
CA ARG A 412 12.09 -18.71 -27.82
C ARG A 412 13.24 -19.22 -28.70
N LYS A 413 14.47 -18.79 -28.45
CA LYS A 413 15.65 -19.29 -29.19
C LYS A 413 15.98 -20.74 -28.84
N GLU A 414 15.91 -21.12 -27.57
CA GLU A 414 16.13 -22.50 -27.13
C GLU A 414 15.13 -23.46 -27.81
N ASN A 415 13.84 -23.09 -27.86
CA ASN A 415 12.81 -23.84 -28.60
C ASN A 415 13.09 -23.89 -30.12
N GLU A 416 13.61 -22.83 -30.74
CA GLU A 416 14.01 -22.83 -32.15
C GLU A 416 15.20 -23.78 -32.41
N ASP A 417 16.20 -23.80 -31.54
CA ASP A 417 17.42 -24.61 -31.70
C ASP A 417 17.20 -26.10 -31.33
N GLU A 418 16.32 -26.40 -30.36
CA GLU A 418 15.76 -27.75 -30.16
C GLU A 418 14.96 -28.23 -31.38
N SER A 419 14.13 -27.37 -31.96
CA SER A 419 13.37 -27.70 -33.18
C SER A 419 14.27 -27.97 -34.39
N ARG A 420 15.36 -27.19 -34.55
CA ARG A 420 16.36 -27.40 -35.60
C ARG A 420 17.10 -28.72 -35.44
N SER A 421 17.62 -28.99 -34.25
CA SER A 421 18.36 -30.23 -33.97
C SER A 421 17.49 -31.49 -34.12
N HIS A 422 16.19 -31.41 -33.82
CA HIS A 422 15.24 -32.48 -34.12
C HIS A 422 14.97 -32.71 -35.63
N CYS A 423 15.28 -31.76 -36.51
CA CYS A 423 15.08 -31.88 -37.95
C CYS A 423 16.32 -32.32 -38.75
N GLU A 424 17.53 -32.26 -38.17
CA GLU A 424 18.78 -32.59 -38.89
C GLU A 424 19.23 -34.05 -38.75
N LEU A 425 18.55 -34.88 -37.94
CA LEU A 425 18.85 -36.30 -37.80
C LEU A 425 18.42 -37.13 -39.04
N PRO A 426 19.34 -37.74 -39.80
CA PRO A 426 18.97 -38.60 -40.92
C PRO A 426 18.26 -39.86 -40.43
N THR A 427 17.15 -40.21 -41.07
CA THR A 427 16.26 -41.29 -40.62
C THR A 427 16.79 -42.70 -40.98
N ASP A 428 17.92 -43.12 -40.40
CA ASP A 428 18.33 -44.54 -40.43
C ASP A 428 19.37 -44.92 -39.35
N GLN A 429 18.96 -44.95 -38.07
CA GLN A 429 19.47 -45.90 -37.06
C GLN A 429 18.61 -45.88 -35.79
N LEU A 430 18.34 -47.07 -35.23
CA LEU A 430 17.72 -47.23 -33.92
C LEU A 430 18.80 -47.03 -32.83
N PRO A 431 18.58 -46.20 -31.79
CA PRO A 431 19.53 -46.06 -30.70
C PRO A 431 19.54 -47.32 -29.82
N GLU A 432 20.69 -47.98 -29.73
CA GLU A 432 20.95 -48.96 -28.66
C GLU A 432 21.07 -48.25 -27.29
N PRO A 433 20.95 -48.98 -26.16
CA PRO A 433 20.99 -48.36 -24.84
C PRO A 433 22.35 -47.69 -24.57
N MET A 434 22.36 -46.37 -24.52
CA MET A 434 23.58 -45.58 -24.38
C MET A 434 24.22 -45.80 -23.00
N GLU A 435 25.41 -46.39 -22.96
CA GLU A 435 26.21 -46.52 -21.74
C GLU A 435 26.66 -45.14 -21.24
N LEU A 436 26.86 -45.00 -19.91
CA LEU A 436 27.37 -43.76 -19.33
C LEU A 436 28.85 -43.57 -19.67
N ALA A 437 29.13 -42.59 -20.54
CA ALA A 437 30.46 -42.06 -20.82
C ALA A 437 30.68 -40.70 -20.14
N ASP A 438 31.93 -40.42 -19.76
CA ASP A 438 32.31 -39.25 -18.96
C ASP A 438 32.35 -37.91 -19.72
N GLU A 439 32.42 -36.82 -18.95
CA GLU A 439 32.80 -35.44 -19.35
C GLU A 439 31.96 -34.76 -20.46
N PRO A 440 30.97 -33.93 -20.11
CA PRO A 440 30.36 -33.00 -21.06
C PRO A 440 31.35 -31.89 -21.42
N SER A 441 32.12 -32.08 -22.49
CA SER A 441 32.97 -31.04 -23.07
C SER A 441 32.10 -29.83 -23.43
N ALA A 442 32.24 -28.74 -22.68
CA ALA A 442 31.33 -27.61 -22.76
C ALA A 442 31.24 -27.08 -24.20
N PRO A 443 30.04 -26.99 -24.80
CA PRO A 443 29.89 -26.36 -26.10
C PRO A 443 30.35 -24.91 -25.99
N SER A 444 31.24 -24.48 -26.88
CA SER A 444 31.67 -23.09 -27.00
C SER A 444 30.54 -22.26 -27.60
N PHE A 445 29.52 -22.00 -26.78
CA PHE A 445 28.37 -21.17 -27.14
C PHE A 445 28.84 -19.72 -27.26
N GLU A 446 29.24 -19.33 -28.46
CA GLU A 446 29.37 -17.91 -28.78
C GLU A 446 28.00 -17.26 -28.54
N PRO A 447 27.93 -16.17 -27.76
CA PRO A 447 26.67 -15.50 -27.44
C PRO A 447 26.14 -14.74 -28.66
N SER A 448 25.59 -15.52 -29.59
CA SER A 448 24.83 -15.09 -30.75
C SER A 448 23.54 -14.42 -30.26
N GLY A 449 23.67 -13.13 -29.97
CA GLY A 449 22.69 -12.32 -29.26
C GLY A 449 21.32 -12.36 -29.92
N PHE A 450 20.37 -12.96 -29.22
CA PHE A 450 18.97 -13.00 -29.64
C PHE A 450 18.38 -11.59 -29.57
N ALA A 451 17.75 -11.16 -30.66
CA ALA A 451 17.03 -9.89 -30.67
C ALA A 451 15.66 -10.05 -29.99
N VAL A 452 15.32 -9.09 -29.12
CA VAL A 452 14.01 -9.06 -28.43
C VAL A 452 12.94 -8.56 -29.41
N SER A 453 11.83 -9.29 -29.47
CA SER A 453 10.68 -9.04 -30.33
C SER A 453 9.56 -8.28 -29.60
N SER A 454 8.72 -7.60 -30.38
CA SER A 454 7.48 -6.98 -29.91
C SER A 454 6.57 -8.00 -29.19
N ASP A 455 6.57 -9.26 -29.62
CA ASP A 455 5.75 -10.30 -29.02
C ASP A 455 6.32 -10.83 -27.68
N ASP A 456 7.63 -10.84 -27.50
CA ASP A 456 8.28 -11.17 -26.22
C ASP A 456 7.89 -10.12 -25.16
N PHE A 457 7.87 -8.82 -25.53
CA PHE A 457 7.35 -7.75 -24.68
C PHE A 457 5.84 -7.90 -24.38
N LYS A 458 5.02 -8.35 -25.36
CA LYS A 458 3.59 -8.62 -25.14
C LYS A 458 3.34 -9.83 -24.25
N PHE A 459 4.26 -10.79 -24.20
CA PHE A 459 4.23 -11.90 -23.24
C PHE A 459 4.54 -11.36 -21.83
N ALA A 460 5.69 -10.70 -21.66
CA ALA A 460 6.11 -10.11 -20.39
C ALA A 460 5.05 -9.15 -19.80
N LEU A 461 4.40 -8.33 -20.64
CA LEU A 461 3.33 -7.40 -20.21
C LEU A 461 2.04 -8.08 -19.73
N LYS A 462 1.78 -9.34 -20.11
CA LYS A 462 0.61 -10.11 -19.64
C LYS A 462 0.85 -10.75 -18.28
N GLU A 463 2.06 -11.26 -18.06
CA GLU A 463 2.45 -11.88 -16.79
C GLU A 463 2.77 -10.85 -15.72
N TYR A 464 3.45 -9.76 -16.10
CA TYR A 464 4.03 -8.83 -15.13
C TYR A 464 2.97 -7.92 -14.45
N VAL A 465 2.85 -8.07 -13.12
CA VAL A 465 2.00 -7.20 -12.29
C VAL A 465 2.82 -6.04 -11.68
N PRO A 466 2.57 -4.78 -12.05
CA PRO A 466 3.36 -3.63 -11.60
C PRO A 466 3.25 -3.37 -10.10
N SER A 467 4.34 -2.86 -9.52
CA SER A 467 4.50 -2.73 -8.06
C SER A 467 3.50 -1.74 -7.46
N LEU A 468 3.13 -0.69 -8.19
CA LEU A 468 2.11 0.26 -7.75
C LEU A 468 0.73 -0.40 -7.60
N ARG A 469 0.37 -1.37 -8.45
CA ARG A 469 -0.89 -2.12 -8.31
C ARG A 469 -0.92 -2.94 -7.01
N LYS A 470 0.24 -3.47 -6.59
CA LYS A 470 0.43 -4.18 -5.32
C LYS A 470 0.34 -3.24 -4.11
N GLU A 471 0.81 -2.00 -4.23
CA GLU A 471 0.58 -0.94 -3.23
C GLU A 471 -0.86 -0.38 -3.24
N GLY A 472 -1.73 -0.84 -4.15
CA GLY A 472 -3.13 -0.39 -4.26
C GLY A 472 -3.31 0.93 -5.01
N PHE A 473 -2.40 1.31 -5.90
CA PHE A 473 -2.70 2.30 -6.94
C PHE A 473 -3.52 1.60 -8.02
N THR A 474 -4.69 2.12 -8.36
CA THR A 474 -5.38 1.67 -9.57
C THR A 474 -4.59 2.14 -10.80
N VAL A 475 -4.54 1.28 -11.82
CA VAL A 475 -3.86 1.58 -13.10
C VAL A 475 -4.85 2.32 -14.00
N VAL A 476 -4.35 3.09 -14.97
CA VAL A 476 -5.19 3.71 -16.02
C VAL A 476 -6.09 2.62 -16.63
N PRO A 477 -7.41 2.83 -16.67
CA PRO A 477 -8.35 1.83 -17.18
C PRO A 477 -8.27 1.75 -18.72
N ASN A 478 -8.29 0.54 -19.27
CA ASN A 478 -8.18 0.29 -20.72
C ASN A 478 -9.44 0.67 -21.54
N VAL A 479 -10.30 1.54 -21.01
CA VAL A 479 -11.54 2.00 -21.64
C VAL A 479 -11.21 3.21 -22.50
N SER A 480 -11.42 3.13 -23.82
CA SER A 480 -11.32 4.28 -24.73
C SER A 480 -12.68 4.93 -24.94
N TRP A 481 -12.71 6.14 -25.54
CA TRP A 481 -13.96 6.79 -25.94
C TRP A 481 -14.76 5.97 -26.96
N ASP A 482 -14.11 5.11 -27.76
CA ASP A 482 -14.76 4.26 -28.76
C ASP A 482 -15.66 3.16 -28.14
N GLN A 483 -15.45 2.87 -26.85
CA GLN A 483 -16.27 1.96 -26.05
C GLN A 483 -17.46 2.67 -25.38
N VAL A 484 -17.55 4.00 -25.48
CA VAL A 484 -18.58 4.84 -24.85
C VAL A 484 -19.42 5.53 -25.94
N GLY A 485 -20.57 4.96 -26.27
CA GLY A 485 -21.51 5.56 -27.22
C GLY A 485 -22.29 6.74 -26.64
N GLY A 486 -22.52 7.79 -27.46
CA GLY A 486 -23.32 8.96 -27.11
C GLY A 486 -22.64 9.99 -26.20
N LEU A 487 -23.45 10.80 -25.52
CA LEU A 487 -23.03 11.74 -24.47
C LEU A 487 -22.02 12.83 -24.90
N GLU A 488 -22.05 13.28 -26.17
CA GLU A 488 -21.12 14.28 -26.71
C GLU A 488 -21.01 15.57 -25.86
N ALA A 489 -22.15 16.13 -25.43
CA ALA A 489 -22.17 17.34 -24.60
C ALA A 489 -21.46 17.15 -23.24
N ALA A 490 -21.56 15.96 -22.64
CA ALA A 490 -20.84 15.62 -21.42
C ALA A 490 -19.34 15.41 -21.69
N ARG A 491 -18.99 14.78 -22.82
CA ARG A 491 -17.61 14.60 -23.29
C ARG A 491 -16.91 15.95 -23.48
N ASP A 492 -17.54 16.91 -24.15
CA ASP A 492 -16.96 18.25 -24.35
C ASP A 492 -16.78 19.04 -23.04
N GLN A 493 -17.75 18.94 -22.13
CA GLN A 493 -17.64 19.56 -20.81
C GLN A 493 -16.53 18.93 -19.96
N LEU A 494 -16.29 17.61 -20.08
CA LEU A 494 -15.19 16.90 -19.42
C LEU A 494 -13.84 17.18 -20.10
N ASN A 495 -13.81 17.29 -21.44
CA ASN A 495 -12.66 17.73 -22.21
C ASN A 495 -12.17 19.09 -21.71
N MET A 496 -13.08 20.07 -21.63
CA MET A 496 -12.79 21.44 -21.19
C MET A 496 -12.41 21.54 -19.70
N SER A 497 -12.98 20.68 -18.84
CA SER A 497 -12.81 20.76 -17.37
C SER A 497 -11.64 19.96 -16.79
N ILE A 498 -11.21 18.89 -17.47
CA ILE A 498 -10.20 17.94 -16.95
C ILE A 498 -9.06 17.71 -17.96
N ILE A 499 -9.39 17.32 -19.20
CA ILE A 499 -8.36 16.88 -20.17
C ILE A 499 -7.53 18.07 -20.68
N GLY A 500 -8.17 19.19 -21.05
CA GLY A 500 -7.48 20.41 -21.46
C GLY A 500 -6.52 20.97 -20.39
N PRO A 501 -6.93 21.12 -19.12
CA PRO A 501 -6.04 21.51 -18.03
C PRO A 501 -4.87 20.54 -17.74
N ILE A 502 -4.95 19.28 -18.18
CA ILE A 502 -3.87 18.29 -18.09
C ILE A 502 -2.92 18.38 -19.28
N LYS A 503 -3.46 18.52 -20.51
CA LYS A 503 -2.67 18.58 -21.75
C LYS A 503 -1.99 19.94 -21.95
N ASP A 504 -2.70 21.05 -21.72
CA ASP A 504 -2.25 22.42 -22.03
C ASP A 504 -2.28 23.36 -20.79
N PRO A 505 -1.56 23.04 -19.69
CA PRO A 505 -1.62 23.79 -18.43
C PRO A 505 -1.09 25.23 -18.53
N GLU A 506 -0.41 25.60 -19.62
CA GLU A 506 0.05 26.96 -19.92
C GLU A 506 -1.12 27.86 -20.36
N LEU A 507 -1.96 27.36 -21.27
CA LEU A 507 -3.09 28.08 -21.88
C LEU A 507 -4.14 28.41 -20.81
N TYR A 508 -4.50 27.43 -19.99
CA TYR A 508 -5.43 27.63 -18.86
C TYR A 508 -4.89 28.61 -17.81
N ARG A 509 -3.56 28.64 -17.60
CA ARG A 509 -2.91 29.61 -16.71
C ARG A 509 -2.98 31.03 -17.25
N GLN A 510 -2.77 31.22 -18.57
CA GLN A 510 -2.93 32.53 -19.23
C GLN A 510 -4.39 33.00 -19.20
N ALA A 511 -5.35 32.09 -19.35
CA ALA A 511 -6.79 32.36 -19.22
C ALA A 511 -7.26 32.63 -17.77
N GLY A 512 -6.38 32.56 -16.76
CA GLY A 512 -6.72 32.71 -15.35
C GLY A 512 -7.49 31.52 -14.74
N LEU A 513 -7.66 30.43 -15.49
CA LEU A 513 -8.38 29.21 -15.09
C LEU A 513 -7.48 28.26 -14.27
N SER A 514 -6.76 28.80 -13.28
CA SER A 514 -5.68 28.10 -12.58
C SER A 514 -6.13 27.14 -11.46
N ARG A 515 -7.44 27.04 -11.19
CA ARG A 515 -7.99 26.18 -10.13
C ARG A 515 -8.59 24.91 -10.74
N PRO A 516 -8.13 23.70 -10.38
CA PRO A 516 -8.71 22.47 -10.89
C PRO A 516 -10.18 22.36 -10.43
N ALA A 517 -11.07 22.14 -11.40
CA ALA A 517 -12.49 21.98 -11.15
C ALA A 517 -12.81 20.57 -10.67
N GLY A 518 -13.70 20.45 -9.68
CA GLY A 518 -14.29 19.18 -9.29
C GLY A 518 -15.56 18.90 -10.10
N CYS A 519 -15.68 17.70 -10.66
CA CYS A 519 -16.83 17.27 -11.45
C CYS A 519 -17.71 16.31 -10.65
N LEU A 520 -19.03 16.51 -10.68
CA LEU A 520 -20.03 15.57 -10.14
C LEU A 520 -20.90 15.04 -11.28
N LEU A 521 -20.68 13.77 -11.63
CA LEU A 521 -21.50 12.99 -12.55
C LEU A 521 -22.72 12.46 -11.81
N TRP A 522 -23.93 12.82 -12.23
CA TRP A 522 -25.14 12.37 -11.55
C TRP A 522 -26.25 12.01 -12.53
N GLY A 523 -27.14 11.10 -12.12
CA GLY A 523 -28.24 10.61 -12.95
C GLY A 523 -28.64 9.18 -12.59
N PRO A 524 -29.59 8.57 -13.33
CA PRO A 524 -30.01 7.20 -13.12
C PRO A 524 -28.85 6.16 -13.09
N PRO A 525 -29.04 5.03 -12.40
CA PRO A 525 -28.09 3.90 -12.46
C PRO A 525 -28.03 3.31 -13.88
N GLY A 526 -26.99 2.53 -14.16
CA GLY A 526 -26.82 1.85 -15.46
C GLY A 526 -26.45 2.74 -16.66
N CYS A 527 -26.40 4.06 -16.49
CA CYS A 527 -26.11 5.03 -17.56
C CYS A 527 -24.62 5.39 -17.67
N GLY A 528 -23.73 4.39 -17.59
CA GLY A 528 -22.31 4.53 -17.96
C GLY A 528 -21.42 5.49 -17.13
N LYS A 529 -21.91 6.14 -16.07
CA LYS A 529 -21.18 7.20 -15.32
C LYS A 529 -19.73 6.84 -14.97
N THR A 530 -19.49 5.61 -14.48
CA THR A 530 -18.16 5.09 -14.13
C THR A 530 -17.29 4.84 -15.37
N LEU A 531 -17.87 4.36 -16.48
CA LEU A 531 -17.17 4.16 -17.77
C LEU A 531 -16.74 5.49 -18.39
N VAL A 532 -17.58 6.53 -18.32
CA VAL A 532 -17.24 7.88 -18.81
C VAL A 532 -16.02 8.43 -18.06
N ALA A 533 -15.98 8.30 -16.73
CA ALA A 533 -14.84 8.74 -15.94
C ALA A 533 -13.55 7.93 -16.22
N GLN A 534 -13.69 6.64 -16.52
CA GLN A 534 -12.58 5.78 -16.95
C GLN A 534 -12.04 6.20 -18.33
N ALA A 535 -12.91 6.46 -19.31
CA ALA A 535 -12.53 6.97 -20.63
C ALA A 535 -11.83 8.35 -20.55
N VAL A 536 -12.33 9.26 -19.71
CA VAL A 536 -11.67 10.55 -19.41
C VAL A 536 -10.26 10.34 -18.86
N ALA A 537 -10.06 9.38 -17.95
CA ALA A 537 -8.76 9.13 -17.34
C ALA A 537 -7.74 8.53 -18.33
N ASN A 538 -8.20 7.66 -19.24
CA ASN A 538 -7.38 7.13 -20.32
C ASN A 538 -6.99 8.22 -21.34
N GLU A 539 -7.94 9.04 -21.77
CA GLU A 539 -7.73 10.18 -22.69
C GLU A 539 -6.82 11.28 -22.09
N ALA A 540 -6.90 11.48 -20.77
CA ALA A 540 -6.00 12.36 -20.03
C ALA A 540 -4.60 11.73 -19.78
N GLN A 541 -4.43 10.42 -20.03
CA GLN A 541 -3.22 9.64 -19.75
C GLN A 541 -2.71 9.77 -18.29
N ALA A 542 -3.62 10.12 -17.36
CA ALA A 542 -3.31 10.55 -16.00
C ALA A 542 -3.57 9.45 -14.96
N SER A 543 -2.92 9.54 -13.79
CA SER A 543 -3.04 8.55 -12.71
C SER A 543 -4.49 8.47 -12.20
N PHE A 544 -5.20 7.37 -12.49
CA PHE A 544 -6.57 7.15 -12.03
C PHE A 544 -6.58 6.48 -10.66
N ILE A 545 -7.29 7.06 -9.68
CA ILE A 545 -7.52 6.44 -8.38
C ILE A 545 -9.04 6.27 -8.19
N LEU A 546 -9.53 5.05 -8.41
CA LEU A 546 -10.90 4.62 -8.07
C LEU A 546 -10.99 4.34 -6.57
N ILE A 547 -12.00 4.91 -5.90
CA ILE A 547 -12.43 4.59 -4.54
C ILE A 547 -13.94 4.38 -4.54
N ASN A 548 -14.39 3.27 -3.97
CA ASN A 548 -15.82 3.02 -3.77
C ASN A 548 -16.28 3.65 -2.45
N GLY A 549 -17.44 4.29 -2.42
CA GLY A 549 -17.90 5.02 -1.23
C GLY A 549 -17.86 4.23 0.10
N PRO A 550 -18.34 2.97 0.15
CA PRO A 550 -18.25 2.14 1.36
C PRO A 550 -16.82 1.79 1.84
N GLU A 551 -15.82 1.88 0.96
CA GLU A 551 -14.45 1.39 1.19
C GLU A 551 -13.69 2.21 2.25
N LEU A 552 -14.04 3.49 2.43
CA LEU A 552 -13.44 4.36 3.45
C LEU A 552 -14.14 4.26 4.81
N LEU A 553 -15.27 3.54 4.93
CA LEU A 553 -16.14 3.54 6.11
C LEU A 553 -15.77 2.44 7.13
N ASN A 554 -14.55 2.52 7.68
CA ASN A 554 -14.11 1.65 8.78
C ASN A 554 -14.90 1.85 10.08
N LYS A 555 -15.03 0.77 10.85
CA LYS A 555 -15.67 0.76 12.18
C LYS A 555 -14.80 1.35 13.29
N TYR A 556 -13.51 1.52 13.05
CA TYR A 556 -12.54 2.03 14.02
C TYR A 556 -12.47 3.56 13.98
N VAL A 557 -12.59 4.19 15.14
CA VAL A 557 -12.72 5.65 15.26
C VAL A 557 -11.42 6.34 14.82
N GLY A 558 -11.51 7.14 13.75
CA GLY A 558 -10.40 7.96 13.23
C GLY A 558 -9.62 7.33 12.06
N GLU A 559 -9.77 6.03 11.80
CA GLU A 559 -9.12 5.39 10.65
C GLU A 559 -9.64 5.93 9.31
N SER A 560 -10.97 6.04 9.17
CA SER A 560 -11.64 6.58 7.99
C SER A 560 -11.16 8.00 7.64
N GLU A 561 -10.98 8.84 8.65
CA GLU A 561 -10.46 10.20 8.52
C GLU A 561 -8.98 10.22 8.12
N ARG A 562 -8.15 9.32 8.68
CA ARG A 562 -6.76 9.13 8.23
C ARG A 562 -6.72 8.68 6.77
N ALA A 563 -7.56 7.71 6.40
CA ALA A 563 -7.60 7.13 5.05
C ALA A 563 -7.88 8.21 4.00
N VAL A 564 -8.84 9.12 4.22
CA VAL A 564 -9.09 10.28 3.35
C VAL A 564 -7.84 11.14 3.17
N ARG A 565 -7.15 11.52 4.26
CA ARG A 565 -5.93 12.34 4.16
C ARG A 565 -4.79 11.62 3.43
N GLU A 566 -4.61 10.33 3.70
CA GLU A 566 -3.59 9.50 3.06
C GLU A 566 -3.86 9.35 1.55
N LEU A 567 -5.13 9.21 1.16
CA LEU A 567 -5.64 9.19 -0.21
C LEU A 567 -5.39 10.51 -0.97
N PHE A 568 -5.60 11.68 -0.35
CA PHE A 568 -5.24 12.96 -0.99
C PHE A 568 -3.72 13.16 -1.08
N ASN A 569 -2.94 12.71 -0.10
CA ASN A 569 -1.47 12.73 -0.18
C ASN A 569 -0.93 11.77 -1.25
N ARG A 570 -1.59 10.64 -1.47
CA ARG A 570 -1.35 9.70 -2.57
C ARG A 570 -1.61 10.35 -3.94
N ALA A 571 -2.74 11.03 -4.10
CA ALA A 571 -3.07 11.75 -5.33
C ALA A 571 -2.04 12.86 -5.64
N ARG A 572 -1.67 13.68 -4.63
CA ARG A 572 -0.59 14.70 -4.74
C ARG A 572 0.74 14.08 -5.22
N SER A 573 1.09 12.89 -4.73
CA SER A 573 2.31 12.16 -5.13
C SER A 573 2.32 11.69 -6.60
N SER A 574 1.13 11.55 -7.20
CA SER A 574 0.90 10.91 -8.50
C SER A 574 0.46 11.90 -9.59
N THR A 575 0.69 13.19 -9.36
CA THR A 575 0.30 14.30 -10.24
C THR A 575 0.95 14.18 -11.63
N PRO A 576 0.20 14.24 -12.75
CA PRO A 576 -1.25 14.50 -12.86
C PRO A 576 -2.11 13.30 -12.43
N CYS A 577 -3.12 13.57 -11.59
CA CYS A 577 -3.97 12.53 -10.99
C CYS A 577 -5.46 12.90 -11.06
N ILE A 578 -6.28 11.91 -11.43
CA ILE A 578 -7.75 11.94 -11.38
C ILE A 578 -8.20 11.05 -10.22
N LEU A 579 -8.82 11.67 -9.23
CA LEU A 579 -9.36 11.03 -8.03
C LEU A 579 -10.86 10.80 -8.23
N PHE A 580 -11.27 9.54 -8.37
CA PHE A 580 -12.62 9.15 -8.70
C PHE A 580 -13.31 8.46 -7.50
N PHE A 581 -14.37 9.08 -6.99
CA PHE A 581 -15.22 8.55 -5.93
C PHE A 581 -16.53 8.01 -6.53
N ASP A 582 -16.73 6.70 -6.53
CA ASP A 582 -18.03 6.11 -6.89
C ASP A 582 -18.98 6.10 -5.66
N GLU A 583 -20.28 6.27 -5.91
CA GLU A 583 -21.34 6.31 -4.90
C GLU A 583 -21.11 7.35 -3.77
N MET A 584 -20.80 8.61 -4.11
CA MET A 584 -20.51 9.66 -3.13
C MET A 584 -21.64 9.92 -2.12
N ASP A 585 -22.90 9.59 -2.46
CA ASP A 585 -24.05 9.68 -1.56
C ASP A 585 -23.98 8.70 -0.36
N SER A 586 -23.14 7.66 -0.43
CA SER A 586 -22.83 6.80 0.73
C SER A 586 -21.79 7.42 1.68
N LEU A 587 -20.83 8.19 1.15
CA LEU A 587 -19.80 8.89 1.92
C LEU A 587 -20.28 10.20 2.53
N VAL A 588 -21.11 10.94 1.79
CA VAL A 588 -21.49 12.32 2.10
C VAL A 588 -23.01 12.50 2.21
N PRO A 589 -23.68 11.79 3.13
CA PRO A 589 -25.07 12.07 3.42
C PRO A 589 -25.23 13.49 3.98
N LYS A 590 -26.39 14.11 3.71
CA LYS A 590 -26.83 15.34 4.39
C LYS A 590 -26.68 15.21 5.90
N ARG A 591 -26.22 16.29 6.52
CA ARG A 591 -25.90 16.36 7.96
C ARG A 591 -27.08 15.92 8.84
N ASP A 592 -28.29 16.27 8.45
CA ASP A 592 -29.53 15.94 9.16
C ASP A 592 -29.88 14.42 9.11
N ASN A 593 -29.39 13.72 8.08
CA ASN A 593 -29.54 12.28 7.89
C ASN A 593 -28.34 11.47 8.40
N ALA A 594 -27.27 12.12 8.86
CA ALA A 594 -26.02 11.47 9.22
C ALA A 594 -26.09 10.82 10.62
N SER A 595 -26.74 9.66 10.71
CA SER A 595 -26.98 8.89 11.95
C SER A 595 -25.71 8.42 12.69
N THR A 596 -24.52 8.63 12.13
CA THR A 596 -23.26 8.09 12.63
C THR A 596 -22.18 9.16 12.64
N GLU A 597 -21.66 9.45 13.83
CA GLU A 597 -20.63 10.49 14.05
C GLU A 597 -19.35 10.26 13.23
N ALA A 598 -18.97 9.00 12.98
CA ALA A 598 -17.84 8.68 12.10
C ALA A 598 -18.04 9.23 10.67
N GLY A 599 -19.28 9.19 10.15
CA GLY A 599 -19.62 9.75 8.84
C GLY A 599 -19.46 11.27 8.80
N THR A 600 -19.95 11.99 9.81
CA THR A 600 -19.80 13.46 9.84
C THR A 600 -18.35 13.90 9.96
N ARG A 601 -17.50 13.14 10.68
CA ARG A 601 -16.04 13.34 10.71
C ARG A 601 -15.39 13.11 9.34
N VAL A 602 -15.75 12.02 8.64
CA VAL A 602 -15.28 11.74 7.27
C VAL A 602 -15.68 12.85 6.29
N VAL A 603 -16.94 13.32 6.34
CA VAL A 603 -17.43 14.44 5.53
C VAL A 603 -16.63 15.72 5.82
N ASN A 604 -16.40 16.08 7.08
CA ASN A 604 -15.62 17.25 7.42
C ASN A 604 -14.13 17.12 7.01
N ALA A 605 -13.55 15.92 7.06
CA ALA A 605 -12.21 15.67 6.56
C ALA A 605 -12.11 15.81 5.03
N LEU A 606 -13.05 15.21 4.30
CA LEU A 606 -13.16 15.34 2.84
C LEU A 606 -13.39 16.80 2.42
N LEU A 607 -14.26 17.52 3.12
CA LEU A 607 -14.46 18.97 2.92
C LEU A 607 -13.18 19.76 3.21
N THR A 608 -12.39 19.40 4.21
CA THR A 608 -11.12 20.09 4.52
C THR A 608 -10.09 19.90 3.41
N GLU A 609 -9.94 18.69 2.88
CA GLU A 609 -9.06 18.41 1.73
C GLU A 609 -9.60 19.05 0.42
N LEU A 610 -10.92 19.13 0.25
CA LEU A 610 -11.61 19.78 -0.90
C LEU A 610 -11.77 21.30 -0.78
N ASP A 611 -11.58 21.91 0.39
CA ASP A 611 -11.33 23.35 0.55
C ASP A 611 -9.86 23.64 0.28
N GLY A 612 -8.95 22.96 1.00
CA GLY A 612 -7.51 22.95 0.71
C GLY A 612 -6.79 24.25 1.09
N VAL A 613 -6.14 24.23 2.26
CA VAL A 613 -5.14 25.25 2.66
C VAL A 613 -3.81 25.07 1.87
N GLN A 614 -3.73 24.07 0.99
CA GLN A 614 -2.59 23.76 0.13
C GLN A 614 -3.06 23.59 -1.32
N ASP A 615 -2.25 24.06 -2.27
CA ASP A 615 -2.56 24.03 -3.69
C ASP A 615 -2.79 22.59 -4.22
N ARG A 616 -3.90 22.39 -4.96
CA ARG A 616 -4.22 21.12 -5.64
C ARG A 616 -3.71 21.05 -7.08
N THR A 617 -2.64 21.76 -7.44
CA THR A 617 -2.15 21.82 -8.83
C THR A 617 -1.99 20.43 -9.45
N GLY A 618 -2.83 20.08 -10.42
CA GLY A 618 -2.83 18.80 -11.12
C GLY A 618 -3.53 17.61 -10.44
N VAL A 619 -4.29 17.85 -9.35
CA VAL A 619 -5.19 16.85 -8.75
C VAL A 619 -6.65 17.23 -9.06
N TYR A 620 -7.29 16.42 -9.88
CA TYR A 620 -8.68 16.58 -10.32
C TYR A 620 -9.57 15.59 -9.57
N VAL A 621 -10.82 15.98 -9.27
CA VAL A 621 -11.76 15.15 -8.51
C VAL A 621 -13.02 14.92 -9.32
N ILE A 622 -13.37 13.66 -9.53
CA ILE A 622 -14.63 13.22 -10.14
C ILE A 622 -15.41 12.47 -9.06
N GLY A 623 -16.65 12.88 -8.82
CA GLY A 623 -17.62 12.12 -8.03
C GLY A 623 -18.71 11.54 -8.92
N THR A 624 -19.22 10.35 -8.59
CA THR A 624 -20.54 9.91 -9.08
C THR A 624 -21.59 10.02 -7.97
N THR A 625 -22.85 10.09 -8.37
CA THR A 625 -23.97 9.75 -7.50
C THR A 625 -25.18 9.22 -8.27
N ASN A 626 -25.93 8.32 -7.64
CA ASN A 626 -27.26 7.92 -8.09
C ASN A 626 -28.37 8.78 -7.46
N ARG A 627 -28.03 9.61 -6.45
CA ARG A 627 -28.93 10.35 -5.57
C ARG A 627 -28.37 11.72 -5.16
N PRO A 628 -28.41 12.73 -6.05
CA PRO A 628 -27.97 14.10 -5.72
C PRO A 628 -28.81 14.73 -4.59
N ASP A 629 -30.02 14.20 -4.34
CA ASP A 629 -30.90 14.61 -3.26
C ASP A 629 -30.36 14.26 -1.85
N MET A 630 -29.42 13.32 -1.75
CA MET A 630 -28.85 12.86 -0.48
C MET A 630 -27.55 13.53 -0.08
N ILE A 631 -26.88 14.25 -0.99
CA ILE A 631 -25.55 14.84 -0.76
C ILE A 631 -25.62 16.12 0.09
N ASP A 632 -24.63 16.34 0.98
CA ASP A 632 -24.44 17.63 1.67
C ASP A 632 -24.20 18.76 0.65
N PRO A 633 -25.06 19.79 0.55
CA PRO A 633 -24.88 20.90 -0.38
C PRO A 633 -23.59 21.70 -0.15
N ALA A 634 -22.88 21.50 0.98
CA ALA A 634 -21.51 21.97 1.15
C ALA A 634 -20.58 21.45 0.04
N MET A 635 -20.73 20.22 -0.45
CA MET A 635 -19.88 19.65 -1.51
C MET A 635 -20.03 20.37 -2.86
N LEU A 636 -21.22 20.93 -3.12
CA LEU A 636 -21.63 21.53 -4.40
C LEU A 636 -21.25 23.01 -4.55
N ARG A 637 -20.41 23.52 -3.65
CA ARG A 637 -19.94 24.92 -3.65
C ARG A 637 -18.78 25.12 -4.64
N PRO A 638 -18.66 26.30 -5.27
CA PRO A 638 -17.51 26.65 -6.10
C PRO A 638 -16.17 26.43 -5.37
N GLY A 639 -15.19 25.83 -6.06
CA GLY A 639 -13.91 25.39 -5.49
C GLY A 639 -13.87 23.95 -4.97
N ARG A 640 -15.05 23.30 -4.86
CA ARG A 640 -15.21 21.87 -4.59
C ARG A 640 -15.75 21.16 -5.85
N LEU A 641 -16.94 20.55 -5.79
CA LEU A 641 -17.60 19.96 -6.97
C LEU A 641 -18.45 21.03 -7.68
N ASN A 642 -17.79 21.87 -8.48
CA ASN A 642 -18.42 23.00 -9.17
C ASN A 642 -19.04 22.63 -10.52
N VAL A 643 -18.47 21.64 -11.23
CA VAL A 643 -18.99 21.17 -12.52
C VAL A 643 -20.03 20.08 -12.25
N ARG A 644 -21.32 20.41 -12.40
CA ARG A 644 -22.43 19.46 -12.25
C ARG A 644 -22.80 18.92 -13.63
N LEU A 645 -22.71 17.60 -13.83
CA LEU A 645 -22.98 16.91 -15.09
C LEU A 645 -24.14 15.94 -14.89
N PHE A 646 -25.28 16.23 -15.51
CA PHE A 646 -26.41 15.32 -15.57
C PHE A 646 -26.19 14.34 -16.75
N ILE A 647 -26.31 13.04 -16.47
CA ILE A 647 -26.30 11.98 -17.47
C ILE A 647 -27.68 11.31 -17.41
N ASP A 648 -28.53 11.62 -18.38
CA ASP A 648 -29.88 11.06 -18.51
C ASP A 648 -29.86 9.67 -19.18
N LEU A 649 -31.04 9.09 -19.39
CA LEU A 649 -31.22 7.91 -20.25
C LEU A 649 -30.96 8.27 -21.73
N PRO A 650 -30.35 7.36 -22.51
CA PRO A 650 -29.95 7.62 -23.90
C PRO A 650 -31.12 7.87 -24.85
N THR A 651 -30.95 8.86 -25.71
CA THR A 651 -31.85 9.14 -26.85
C THR A 651 -31.80 8.01 -27.88
N ALA A 652 -32.75 8.00 -28.83
CA ALA A 652 -32.90 6.90 -29.79
C ALA A 652 -31.62 6.62 -30.60
N ASP A 653 -30.89 7.65 -31.02
CA ASP A 653 -29.66 7.51 -31.79
C ASP A 653 -28.45 7.19 -30.88
N GLU A 654 -28.37 7.74 -29.66
CA GLU A 654 -27.38 7.31 -28.67
C GLU A 654 -27.53 5.82 -28.30
N ARG A 655 -28.75 5.26 -28.31
CA ARG A 655 -28.95 3.81 -28.13
C ARG A 655 -28.34 3.00 -29.27
N VAL A 656 -28.39 3.50 -30.51
CA VAL A 656 -27.73 2.87 -31.67
C VAL A 656 -26.22 2.84 -31.42
N ASP A 657 -25.63 3.97 -31.03
CA ASP A 657 -24.18 4.07 -30.85
C ASP A 657 -23.67 3.32 -29.62
N ILE A 658 -24.46 3.26 -28.53
CA ILE A 658 -24.18 2.38 -27.38
C ILE A 658 -24.19 0.91 -27.79
N LEU A 659 -25.21 0.44 -28.53
CA LEU A 659 -25.24 -0.94 -29.01
C LEU A 659 -24.11 -1.25 -30.02
N ARG A 660 -23.75 -0.29 -30.89
CA ARG A 660 -22.58 -0.41 -31.78
C ARG A 660 -21.28 -0.53 -31.00
N ALA A 661 -21.06 0.28 -29.97
CA ALA A 661 -19.87 0.22 -29.11
C ALA A 661 -19.80 -1.11 -28.35
N ILE A 662 -20.92 -1.58 -27.77
CA ILE A 662 -21.03 -2.88 -27.10
C ILE A 662 -20.71 -4.02 -28.09
N TYR A 663 -21.28 -4.00 -29.29
CA TYR A 663 -21.07 -5.05 -30.29
C TYR A 663 -19.61 -5.10 -30.75
N ARG A 664 -19.01 -3.96 -31.13
CA ARG A 664 -17.59 -3.85 -31.51
C ARG A 664 -16.65 -4.37 -30.43
N THR A 665 -16.95 -4.10 -29.16
CA THR A 665 -16.13 -4.52 -28.02
C THR A 665 -16.16 -6.05 -27.81
N ASN A 666 -17.28 -6.72 -28.12
CA ASN A 666 -17.44 -8.16 -27.96
C ASN A 666 -17.10 -8.96 -29.25
N HIS A 667 -17.24 -8.34 -30.43
CA HIS A 667 -17.08 -8.98 -31.74
C HIS A 667 -16.08 -8.23 -32.64
N PRO A 668 -14.78 -8.13 -32.24
CA PRO A 668 -13.78 -7.34 -32.97
C PRO A 668 -13.48 -7.82 -34.40
N THR A 669 -13.83 -9.07 -34.72
CA THR A 669 -13.63 -9.70 -36.04
C THR A 669 -14.81 -9.55 -37.00
N ILE A 670 -15.93 -8.94 -36.57
CA ILE A 670 -17.18 -8.91 -37.34
C ILE A 670 -17.60 -7.45 -37.59
N GLN A 671 -17.57 -7.04 -38.86
CA GLN A 671 -17.93 -5.69 -39.31
C GLN A 671 -18.72 -5.72 -40.63
N SER A 672 -19.65 -6.67 -40.83
CA SER A 672 -20.48 -6.63 -42.04
C SER A 672 -21.48 -5.47 -41.93
N PRO A 673 -21.72 -4.69 -43.01
CA PRO A 673 -22.67 -3.57 -42.96
C PRO A 673 -24.10 -4.00 -42.58
N ALA A 674 -24.54 -5.18 -43.00
CA ALA A 674 -25.88 -5.71 -42.71
C ALA A 674 -26.13 -5.97 -41.21
N GLU A 675 -25.09 -6.33 -40.44
CA GLU A 675 -25.20 -6.49 -38.98
C GLU A 675 -25.27 -5.14 -38.26
N LEU A 676 -24.67 -4.08 -38.83
CA LEU A 676 -24.79 -2.72 -38.31
C LEU A 676 -26.17 -2.10 -38.57
N GLU A 677 -26.83 -2.48 -39.66
CA GLU A 677 -28.20 -2.09 -40.01
C GLU A 677 -29.25 -2.77 -39.10
N SER A 678 -29.10 -4.08 -38.82
CA SER A 678 -30.04 -4.79 -37.93
C SER A 678 -29.95 -4.31 -36.48
N ILE A 679 -28.75 -3.95 -35.99
CA ILE A 679 -28.56 -3.30 -34.69
C ILE A 679 -29.28 -1.94 -34.63
N GLU A 680 -29.25 -1.15 -35.71
CA GLU A 680 -29.96 0.14 -35.78
C GLU A 680 -31.49 -0.03 -35.74
N HIS A 681 -32.02 -1.11 -36.33
CA HIS A 681 -33.44 -1.46 -36.19
C HIS A 681 -33.81 -1.82 -34.74
N VAL A 682 -33.04 -2.71 -34.10
CA VAL A 682 -33.26 -3.15 -32.70
C VAL A 682 -33.19 -1.97 -31.72
N ALA A 683 -32.23 -1.06 -31.88
CA ALA A 683 -32.07 0.11 -31.02
C ALA A 683 -33.29 1.07 -31.04
N ARG A 684 -33.97 1.15 -32.20
CA ARG A 684 -35.13 2.02 -32.42
C ARG A 684 -36.49 1.35 -32.11
N ASP A 685 -36.52 0.06 -31.74
CA ASP A 685 -37.77 -0.60 -31.29
C ASP A 685 -38.37 0.18 -30.09
N PRO A 686 -39.68 0.50 -30.09
CA PRO A 686 -40.33 1.20 -28.99
C PRO A 686 -40.25 0.50 -27.62
N ARG A 687 -39.96 -0.81 -27.59
CA ARG A 687 -39.69 -1.59 -26.36
C ARG A 687 -38.37 -1.17 -25.69
N CYS A 688 -37.39 -0.68 -26.45
CA CYS A 688 -36.11 -0.18 -25.95
C CYS A 688 -36.16 1.26 -25.44
N ASN A 689 -37.33 1.91 -25.43
CA ASN A 689 -37.49 3.20 -24.77
C ASN A 689 -37.33 3.06 -23.25
N ASP A 690 -36.72 4.08 -22.64
CA ASP A 690 -36.30 4.10 -21.23
C ASP A 690 -35.28 3.02 -20.81
N PHE A 691 -34.63 2.32 -21.75
CA PHE A 691 -33.53 1.40 -21.44
C PHE A 691 -32.25 2.19 -21.12
N SER A 692 -31.59 1.82 -20.01
CA SER A 692 -30.24 2.31 -19.67
C SER A 692 -29.15 1.61 -20.51
N GLY A 693 -27.93 2.15 -20.52
CA GLY A 693 -26.79 1.48 -21.16
C GLY A 693 -26.53 0.07 -20.63
N ALA A 694 -26.77 -0.16 -19.33
CA ALA A 694 -26.72 -1.49 -18.72
C ALA A 694 -27.85 -2.42 -19.22
N ASP A 695 -29.05 -1.90 -19.46
CA ASP A 695 -30.16 -2.69 -20.03
C ASP A 695 -29.87 -3.09 -21.50
N LEU A 696 -29.20 -2.22 -22.26
CA LEU A 696 -28.72 -2.51 -23.63
C LEU A 696 -27.59 -3.54 -23.63
N GLY A 697 -26.66 -3.48 -22.67
CA GLY A 697 -25.69 -4.54 -22.43
C GLY A 697 -26.34 -5.88 -22.07
N GLY A 698 -27.37 -5.86 -21.22
CA GLY A 698 -28.18 -7.03 -20.89
C GLY A 698 -28.93 -7.60 -22.10
N LEU A 699 -29.45 -6.74 -22.98
CA LEU A 699 -30.08 -7.13 -24.25
C LEU A 699 -29.10 -7.88 -25.16
N HIS A 700 -27.89 -7.34 -25.36
CA HIS A 700 -26.82 -8.00 -26.12
C HIS A 700 -26.45 -9.37 -25.52
N VAL A 701 -26.27 -9.46 -24.19
CA VAL A 701 -25.98 -10.73 -23.51
C VAL A 701 -27.12 -11.75 -23.66
N ASN A 702 -28.37 -11.32 -23.60
CA ASN A 702 -29.54 -12.19 -23.81
C ASN A 702 -29.64 -12.69 -25.28
N ALA A 703 -29.26 -11.87 -26.26
CA ALA A 703 -29.20 -12.26 -27.66
C ALA A 703 -28.06 -13.26 -27.91
N ALA A 704 -26.85 -12.97 -27.42
CA ALA A 704 -25.70 -13.86 -27.50
C ALA A 704 -25.93 -15.22 -26.81
N GLN A 705 -26.58 -15.24 -25.64
CA GLN A 705 -27.00 -16.50 -24.99
C GLN A 705 -28.04 -17.28 -25.81
N SER A 706 -28.92 -16.60 -26.54
CA SER A 706 -29.92 -17.26 -27.39
C SER A 706 -29.27 -17.87 -28.64
N ALA A 707 -28.36 -17.14 -29.29
CA ALA A 707 -27.53 -17.65 -30.38
C ALA A 707 -26.66 -18.85 -29.94
N LEU A 708 -26.04 -18.79 -28.75
CA LEU A 708 -25.26 -19.90 -28.21
C LEU A 708 -26.14 -21.14 -27.92
N ARG A 709 -27.35 -20.96 -27.36
CA ARG A 709 -28.31 -22.07 -27.17
C ARG A 709 -28.74 -22.70 -28.50
N ARG A 710 -28.90 -21.89 -29.56
CA ARG A 710 -29.22 -22.33 -30.92
C ARG A 710 -28.07 -23.12 -31.56
N PHE A 711 -26.84 -22.63 -31.42
CA PHE A 711 -25.62 -23.33 -31.85
C PHE A 711 -25.42 -24.67 -31.11
N LEU A 712 -25.57 -24.70 -29.79
CA LEU A 712 -25.42 -25.92 -28.98
C LEU A 712 -26.44 -27.02 -29.33
N LYS A 713 -27.63 -26.64 -29.81
CA LYS A 713 -28.62 -27.58 -30.36
C LYS A 713 -28.33 -28.06 -31.79
N LYS A 714 -27.25 -27.57 -32.41
CA LYS A 714 -26.89 -27.80 -33.83
C LYS A 714 -27.91 -27.25 -34.84
N GLU A 715 -28.69 -26.24 -34.46
CA GLU A 715 -29.64 -25.55 -35.36
C GLU A 715 -28.92 -24.63 -36.39
N LYS A 716 -27.67 -24.23 -36.12
CA LYS A 716 -26.76 -23.53 -37.06
C LYS A 716 -25.30 -23.96 -36.83
N SER A 717 -24.46 -23.80 -37.87
CA SER A 717 -23.01 -24.13 -37.85
C SER A 717 -22.10 -22.99 -37.39
N ARG A 718 -22.63 -21.78 -37.19
CA ARG A 718 -21.90 -20.60 -36.70
C ARG A 718 -22.62 -19.99 -35.49
N SER A 719 -21.86 -19.32 -34.62
CA SER A 719 -22.38 -18.57 -33.47
C SER A 719 -22.65 -17.09 -33.81
N GLU A 720 -23.33 -16.87 -34.94
CA GLU A 720 -23.81 -15.54 -35.37
C GLU A 720 -25.13 -15.20 -34.67
N ILE A 721 -25.38 -13.92 -34.39
CA ILE A 721 -26.61 -13.45 -33.72
C ILE A 721 -27.63 -13.03 -34.80
N ASP A 722 -28.69 -13.82 -34.97
CA ASP A 722 -29.78 -13.51 -35.90
C ASP A 722 -30.80 -12.56 -35.26
N GLU A 723 -31.61 -11.90 -36.09
CA GLU A 723 -32.78 -11.09 -35.66
C GLU A 723 -33.70 -11.86 -34.70
N VAL A 724 -33.92 -13.16 -34.93
CA VAL A 724 -34.74 -14.03 -34.07
C VAL A 724 -34.18 -14.15 -32.64
N ASP A 725 -32.87 -14.05 -32.46
CA ASP A 725 -32.26 -14.06 -31.13
C ASP A 725 -32.32 -12.67 -30.46
N TRP A 726 -32.33 -11.59 -31.24
CA TRP A 726 -32.67 -10.24 -30.76
C TRP A 726 -34.15 -10.11 -30.35
N GLU A 727 -35.09 -10.66 -31.11
CA GLU A 727 -36.52 -10.68 -30.74
C GLU A 727 -36.75 -11.38 -29.40
N ARG A 728 -36.09 -12.54 -29.19
CA ARG A 728 -36.11 -13.29 -27.93
C ARG A 728 -35.50 -12.50 -26.78
N ALA A 729 -34.42 -11.75 -27.05
CA ALA A 729 -33.81 -10.86 -26.08
C ALA A 729 -34.75 -9.71 -25.71
N LEU A 730 -35.38 -9.05 -26.68
CA LEU A 730 -36.36 -7.97 -26.50
C LEU A 730 -37.59 -8.43 -25.70
N ALA A 731 -38.02 -9.68 -25.87
CA ALA A 731 -39.11 -10.26 -25.08
C ALA A 731 -38.72 -10.62 -23.62
N THR A 732 -37.42 -10.75 -23.34
CA THR A 732 -36.89 -11.19 -22.03
C THR A 732 -36.39 -10.02 -21.18
N THR A 733 -35.71 -9.05 -21.80
CA THR A 733 -35.12 -7.88 -21.15
C THR A 733 -36.20 -6.90 -20.64
N LYS A 734 -35.95 -6.27 -19.49
CA LYS A 734 -36.85 -5.29 -18.87
C LYS A 734 -36.03 -4.06 -18.46
N ARG A 735 -36.63 -2.87 -18.55
CA ARG A 735 -36.01 -1.61 -18.10
C ARG A 735 -35.62 -1.69 -16.62
N SER A 736 -34.42 -1.23 -16.26
CA SER A 736 -34.00 -1.14 -14.86
C SER A 736 -34.49 0.12 -14.15
N VAL A 737 -34.79 1.20 -14.89
CA VAL A 737 -35.28 2.48 -14.34
C VAL A 737 -36.81 2.56 -14.47
N PRO A 738 -37.58 2.55 -13.35
CA PRO A 738 -39.04 2.56 -13.43
C PRO A 738 -39.64 3.95 -13.69
N ASN A 739 -39.02 5.02 -13.17
CA ASN A 739 -39.52 6.40 -13.26
C ASN A 739 -38.39 7.35 -13.70
N PRO A 740 -38.25 7.67 -15.00
CA PRO A 740 -37.21 8.58 -15.49
C PRO A 740 -37.50 10.05 -15.13
N GLU A 741 -38.77 10.47 -15.16
CA GLU A 741 -39.18 11.86 -14.89
C GLU A 741 -38.68 12.40 -13.55
N THR A 742 -38.51 11.54 -12.54
CA THR A 742 -38.01 11.94 -11.21
C THR A 742 -36.62 12.56 -11.28
N TYR A 743 -35.76 12.08 -12.19
CA TYR A 743 -34.42 12.65 -12.39
C TYR A 743 -34.48 13.99 -13.10
N ARG A 744 -35.26 14.13 -14.18
CA ARG A 744 -35.51 15.42 -14.86
C ARG A 744 -36.16 16.46 -13.95
N LYS A 745 -37.05 16.05 -13.04
CA LYS A 745 -37.66 16.90 -12.00
C LYS A 745 -36.71 17.27 -10.87
N LEU A 746 -35.63 16.52 -10.66
CA LEU A 746 -34.51 16.91 -9.80
C LEU A 746 -33.56 17.87 -10.53
N GLU A 747 -33.27 17.63 -11.81
CA GLU A 747 -32.46 18.52 -12.66
C GLU A 747 -33.02 19.95 -12.66
N GLN A 748 -34.31 20.10 -12.95
CA GLN A 748 -35.00 21.41 -12.96
C GLN A 748 -35.04 22.12 -11.59
N LYS A 749 -34.72 21.41 -10.49
CA LYS A 749 -34.52 22.01 -9.15
C LYS A 749 -33.05 22.37 -8.92
N MET A 750 -32.12 21.50 -9.33
CA MET A 750 -30.67 21.64 -9.15
C MET A 750 -30.01 22.63 -10.14
N GLY A 751 -30.65 22.91 -11.27
CA GLY A 751 -30.25 23.93 -12.26
C GLY A 751 -30.87 25.31 -12.04
N LYS A 752 -31.74 25.45 -11.02
CA LYS A 752 -32.31 26.75 -10.58
C LYS A 752 -31.61 27.31 -9.32
N SER A 753 -30.48 26.74 -8.91
CA SER A 753 -29.72 27.13 -7.70
C SER A 753 -28.22 26.78 -7.74
#